data_AF-A0A059FF27-F1
#
_entry.id   AF-A0A059FF27-F1
#
_cell.length_a   1.000
_cell.length_b   1.000
_cell.length_c   1.000
_cell.angle_alpha   90.00
_cell.angle_beta   90.00
_cell.angle_gamma   90.00
#
_symmetry.space_group_name_H-M   'P 1'
#
loop_
_entity.id
_entity.type
_entity.pdbx_description
1 polymer ?
#
loop_
_entity_poly.entity_id
_entity_poly.type
_entity_poly.pdbx_seq_one_letter_code
_entity_poly.pdbx_strand_id
1 'polypeptide(L)'
;MRMDFLTSGSFESISLSDGVSGPAYGMAAPASHVSAHIDFSPFGGNGMASSPFLTFEGSDGVISFFSKFAFAAGGDTTHAQSSGVLYAGEDVPGDTSTTVTLAVGGSVTDTIEVSGDQDWFAVNLVAGQRYLITLTGTGTDPLDDPYLEVMDSNGNQVRFNDDSGDGLNSSLYFVPETSGTYYVNAHGWEDDQGNTSTGEYTVTLQEAEPIGTYTYDEIANFITHEFEAPHRWADTDLTYDISGLSAGAQILAIRAMETWADMTSLTFTEATGSADITFQNTEAGAYASTSYGGTDSDGYFIITSSTVNVAADWFGGDLSLDSYTYQTFLHEIGHALGLGHAGPYNSSATYGQDNIYINDNWSYSLMSYFDQYEAGFGNYRFALGPQIADIIAIQTLYGTNPDGTRTGNTTYGFNSTETDINDWSQFVVVQPEGTYVRPPSYAIYDTGGVDTIDLSGYTRGQTLSLIPETFSSLGDRPDNNSPVYVNSVSIARGTIIENAIGGSGNDSITGNFANNTLDGRGGSDFLNGGGGDDTLIGGFGADTLIGGAGFDTADYSGATSGITVRLWNGTANGNVAEGDTLSSIEAVIGSTYGDILAGSSGNDTLNGWGGKDVLNGGGGDDTLIGGFGADTLIGGAGFDTADYSGATSGITVRLWNGTANGNVAEGDTLSSIEAVIGSTYGDILAGSSGNDTLNGWGGKDVLNGGGGNDILIGGFGADTFAYLSGADVIEDFGTGNGDVIDLTNIGSVSNMTELQALYSQSGSDAVFDFGGGNTLTVRNHTWSDLSSGDFLFSDAAAEVIKPGMPVAEVQGGSDIALQEAQFDFSKLGSTEYSNDVVVEHAATVFAMTQTIEQTAVQAPDFIVETQHTYFDYDVQLHHDDFFLV
;
A
#
# COMPACT_ATOMS: atom_id res chain seq x y z
N MET A 1 -6.81 -26.24 -15.35
CA MET A 1 -7.56 -27.51 -15.51
C MET A 1 -8.33 -27.78 -14.22
N ARG A 2 -9.66 -27.67 -14.26
CA ARG A 2 -10.57 -28.09 -13.17
C ARG A 2 -10.78 -29.60 -13.20
N MET A 3 -10.85 -30.23 -12.04
CA MET A 3 -11.70 -31.41 -11.81
C MET A 3 -12.26 -31.35 -10.39
N ASP A 4 -13.57 -31.12 -10.32
CA ASP A 4 -14.40 -31.30 -9.13
C ASP A 4 -14.77 -32.77 -8.94
N PHE A 5 -14.83 -33.21 -7.68
CA PHE A 5 -15.73 -34.30 -7.26
C PHE A 5 -16.33 -33.99 -5.88
N LEU A 6 -17.65 -33.80 -5.87
CA LEU A 6 -18.53 -33.79 -4.70
C LEU A 6 -18.66 -35.18 -4.09
N THR A 7 -18.69 -35.30 -2.75
CA THR A 7 -19.71 -36.11 -2.04
C THR A 7 -19.92 -35.61 -0.60
N SER A 8 -21.19 -35.63 -0.20
CA SER A 8 -21.84 -35.14 1.03
C SER A 8 -21.81 -36.12 2.21
N GLY A 9 -21.91 -35.64 3.46
CA GLY A 9 -22.34 -36.46 4.61
C GLY A 9 -22.31 -35.84 6.01
N SER A 10 -23.40 -35.15 6.39
CA SER A 10 -24.06 -35.02 7.72
C SER A 10 -23.24 -34.82 9.03
N PHE A 11 -23.51 -33.69 9.71
CA PHE A 11 -23.29 -33.49 11.15
C PHE A 11 -24.56 -33.83 11.95
N GLU A 12 -24.43 -34.62 13.03
CA GLU A 12 -25.40 -34.70 14.14
C GLU A 12 -24.69 -34.48 15.47
N SER A 13 -25.23 -33.57 16.26
CA SER A 13 -24.80 -33.17 17.61
C SER A 13 -25.27 -34.15 18.69
N ILE A 14 -24.44 -34.44 19.70
CA ILE A 14 -24.90 -34.97 21.00
C ILE A 14 -24.27 -34.14 22.13
N SER A 15 -25.15 -33.58 22.97
CA SER A 15 -24.88 -32.88 24.22
C SER A 15 -24.88 -33.85 25.41
N LEU A 16 -24.03 -33.61 26.40
CA LEU A 16 -24.24 -34.07 27.77
C LEU A 16 -23.93 -32.98 28.79
N SER A 17 -24.92 -32.71 29.64
CA SER A 17 -24.95 -31.87 30.83
C SER A 17 -24.28 -32.54 32.02
N ASP A 18 -23.78 -31.74 32.97
CA ASP A 18 -24.25 -31.75 34.37
C ASP A 18 -23.59 -30.62 35.17
N GLY A 19 -24.38 -29.97 36.03
CA GLY A 19 -23.96 -28.87 36.90
C GLY A 19 -24.18 -29.16 38.39
N VAL A 20 -23.45 -28.45 39.26
CA VAL A 20 -23.81 -28.18 40.68
C VAL A 20 -23.20 -26.83 41.14
N SER A 21 -23.91 -26.17 42.06
CA SER A 21 -23.92 -24.77 42.50
C SER A 21 -23.11 -24.38 43.77
N GLY A 22 -22.50 -23.18 43.77
CA GLY A 22 -22.38 -22.19 44.89
C GLY A 22 -21.32 -22.38 46.02
N PRO A 23 -21.05 -21.35 46.87
CA PRO A 23 -20.27 -20.14 46.57
C PRO A 23 -19.07 -19.83 47.53
N ALA A 24 -18.13 -19.02 47.00
CA ALA A 24 -17.28 -17.99 47.66
C ALA A 24 -15.88 -18.30 48.28
N TYR A 25 -14.91 -17.49 47.79
CA TYR A 25 -13.60 -17.04 48.30
C TYR A 25 -12.33 -17.90 48.13
N GLY A 26 -11.42 -17.42 47.26
CA GLY A 26 -9.98 -17.34 47.56
C GLY A 26 -9.01 -18.07 46.62
N MET A 27 -8.42 -17.31 45.68
CA MET A 27 -7.10 -17.46 45.02
C MET A 27 -6.74 -18.75 44.25
N ALA A 28 -6.04 -18.52 43.13
CA ALA A 28 -5.14 -19.40 42.35
C ALA A 28 -5.70 -20.14 41.11
N ALA A 29 -5.11 -19.78 39.97
CA ALA A 29 -4.83 -20.51 38.71
C ALA A 29 -5.97 -21.22 37.95
N PRO A 30 -6.08 -21.04 36.60
CA PRO A 30 -6.99 -21.84 35.79
C PRO A 30 -6.38 -23.21 35.49
N ALA A 31 -7.14 -24.27 35.77
CA ALA A 31 -6.88 -25.63 35.32
C ALA A 31 -7.61 -25.86 33.98
N SER A 32 -6.88 -26.13 32.90
CA SER A 32 -7.43 -26.63 31.64
C SER A 32 -7.29 -28.16 31.57
N HIS A 33 -8.42 -28.84 31.41
CA HIS A 33 -8.50 -30.27 31.12
C HIS A 33 -8.28 -30.49 29.61
N VAL A 34 -7.36 -31.38 29.23
CA VAL A 34 -7.20 -31.90 27.86
C VAL A 34 -7.46 -33.41 27.88
N SER A 35 -8.35 -33.91 27.02
CA SER A 35 -8.53 -35.35 26.75
C SER A 35 -7.91 -35.70 25.41
N ALA A 36 -7.13 -36.80 25.35
CA ALA A 36 -6.52 -37.31 24.12
C ALA A 36 -7.14 -38.65 23.71
N HIS A 37 -7.37 -38.86 22.41
CA HIS A 37 -7.74 -40.14 21.82
C HIS A 37 -6.64 -40.57 20.84
N ILE A 38 -6.18 -41.83 20.93
CA ILE A 38 -5.15 -42.41 20.07
C ILE A 38 -5.81 -43.55 19.28
N ASP A 39 -5.76 -43.49 17.95
CA ASP A 39 -6.22 -44.57 17.08
C ASP A 39 -5.01 -45.33 16.49
N PHE A 40 -5.09 -46.65 16.45
CA PHE A 40 -4.06 -47.53 15.88
C PHE A 40 -4.68 -48.42 14.80
N SER A 41 -4.39 -48.14 13.52
CA SER A 41 -4.67 -49.06 12.42
C SER A 41 -3.36 -49.67 11.86
N PRO A 42 -3.33 -50.96 11.47
CA PRO A 42 -2.10 -51.64 11.07
C PRO A 42 -1.73 -51.39 9.60
N PHE A 43 -0.42 -51.21 9.37
CA PHE A 43 0.21 -50.98 8.07
C PHE A 43 0.16 -52.19 7.11
N GLY A 44 0.09 -51.88 5.81
CA GLY A 44 0.52 -52.79 4.74
C GLY A 44 0.97 -52.02 3.49
N GLY A 45 2.26 -52.12 3.14
CA GLY A 45 2.79 -51.78 1.81
C GLY A 45 3.87 -50.68 1.79
N ASN A 46 5.05 -51.03 1.27
CA ASN A 46 6.27 -50.22 1.16
C ASN A 46 6.09 -48.81 0.54
N GLY A 47 6.67 -47.80 1.21
CA GLY A 47 6.93 -46.46 0.64
C GLY A 47 7.12 -45.41 1.73
N MET A 48 8.34 -44.86 1.84
CA MET A 48 8.80 -43.66 2.57
C MET A 48 7.92 -43.12 3.71
N ALA A 49 8.40 -43.20 4.95
CA ALA A 49 7.78 -42.59 6.12
C ALA A 49 8.05 -41.08 6.17
N SER A 50 7.00 -40.28 6.00
CA SER A 50 6.89 -38.94 6.59
C SER A 50 6.53 -39.06 8.08
N SER A 51 7.07 -38.18 8.91
CA SER A 51 6.72 -38.07 10.34
C SER A 51 5.27 -37.57 10.50
N PRO A 52 4.51 -38.03 11.51
CA PRO A 52 3.18 -37.50 11.77
C PRO A 52 3.27 -36.11 12.42
N PHE A 53 2.46 -35.17 11.93
CA PHE A 53 2.22 -33.86 12.56
C PHE A 53 1.21 -34.00 13.71
N LEU A 54 1.42 -33.25 14.78
CA LEU A 54 0.50 -33.13 15.92
C LEU A 54 0.29 -31.63 16.16
N THR A 55 -0.86 -31.10 15.75
CA THR A 55 -1.23 -29.69 15.93
C THR A 55 -2.10 -29.52 17.18
N PHE A 56 -1.77 -28.54 18.01
CA PHE A 56 -2.68 -27.98 19.01
C PHE A 56 -2.84 -26.49 18.70
N GLU A 57 -4.07 -26.01 18.56
CA GLU A 57 -4.36 -24.58 18.55
C GLU A 57 -5.02 -24.18 19.88
N GLY A 58 -4.46 -23.13 20.49
CA GLY A 58 -5.00 -22.46 21.66
C GLY A 58 -4.40 -21.07 21.75
N SER A 59 -5.28 -20.07 21.88
CA SER A 59 -5.00 -18.64 21.93
C SER A 59 -4.09 -18.26 23.11
N ASP A 60 -3.16 -17.35 22.83
CA ASP A 60 -2.16 -16.72 23.71
C ASP A 60 -0.81 -17.46 23.81
N GLY A 61 0.06 -17.15 22.84
CA GLY A 61 1.51 -17.32 22.96
C GLY A 61 2.05 -18.71 22.60
N VAL A 62 2.86 -18.76 21.54
CA VAL A 62 3.65 -19.94 21.18
C VAL A 62 4.72 -20.15 22.26
N ILE A 63 4.52 -21.12 23.15
CA ILE A 63 5.59 -21.64 24.02
C ILE A 63 5.98 -23.03 23.49
N SER A 64 7.08 -23.09 22.76
CA SER A 64 7.69 -24.34 22.29
C SER A 64 8.47 -25.01 23.43
N PHE A 65 7.94 -26.09 24.00
CA PHE A 65 8.73 -27.00 24.84
C PHE A 65 9.29 -28.15 24.00
N PHE A 66 10.60 -28.11 23.70
CA PHE A 66 11.31 -29.27 23.20
C PHE A 66 11.65 -30.22 24.35
N SER A 67 11.06 -31.41 24.37
CA SER A 67 11.65 -32.56 25.05
C SER A 67 11.71 -33.74 24.09
N LYS A 68 12.92 -34.02 23.57
CA LYS A 68 13.22 -35.24 22.81
C LYS A 68 13.22 -36.42 23.79
N PHE A 69 12.20 -37.27 23.75
CA PHE A 69 12.37 -38.68 24.12
C PHE A 69 12.79 -39.44 22.85
N ALA A 70 14.08 -39.72 22.72
CA ALA A 70 14.60 -40.59 21.68
C ALA A 70 14.16 -42.04 21.96
N PHE A 71 13.22 -42.57 21.17
CA PHE A 71 13.07 -44.00 21.01
C PHE A 71 14.05 -44.48 19.94
N ALA A 72 15.10 -45.18 20.37
CA ALA A 72 15.99 -45.92 19.50
C ALA A 72 15.20 -47.06 18.82
N ALA A 73 14.80 -46.86 17.57
CA ALA A 73 14.28 -47.92 16.71
C ALA A 73 15.46 -48.55 15.95
N GLY A 74 15.65 -49.85 16.21
CA GLY A 74 16.64 -50.78 15.66
C GLY A 74 17.44 -50.34 14.42
N GLY A 75 18.72 -50.08 14.66
CA GLY A 75 19.72 -49.91 13.62
C GLY A 75 19.97 -51.20 12.83
N ASP A 76 20.11 -51.03 11.52
CA ASP A 76 20.86 -51.92 10.65
C ASP A 76 22.35 -51.80 11.03
N THR A 77 22.89 -52.82 11.70
CA THR A 77 24.25 -52.85 12.23
C THR A 77 25.28 -53.36 11.23
N THR A 78 25.31 -52.84 10.00
CA THR A 78 26.41 -53.11 9.07
C THR A 78 26.97 -51.85 8.41
N HIS A 79 27.32 -50.84 9.21
CA HIS A 79 28.42 -49.93 8.91
C HIS A 79 29.07 -49.47 10.23
N ALA A 80 29.70 -50.42 10.93
CA ALA A 80 30.70 -50.06 11.93
C ALA A 80 31.94 -49.54 11.21
N GLN A 81 31.99 -48.24 10.95
CA GLN A 81 33.28 -47.57 10.80
C GLN A 81 33.92 -47.56 12.20
N SER A 82 35.13 -48.10 12.29
CA SER A 82 35.90 -48.09 13.51
C SER A 82 36.14 -46.64 13.92
N SER A 83 35.53 -46.21 15.03
CA SER A 83 36.04 -45.07 15.79
C SER A 83 37.50 -45.39 16.11
N GLY A 84 38.44 -44.72 15.45
CA GLY A 84 39.84 -44.75 15.84
C GLY A 84 39.90 -44.30 17.30
N VAL A 85 40.20 -45.23 18.20
CA VAL A 85 40.45 -44.89 19.60
C VAL A 85 41.85 -44.26 19.60
N LEU A 86 41.92 -42.94 19.77
CA LEU A 86 43.18 -42.25 20.04
C LEU A 86 43.77 -42.88 21.31
N TYR A 87 44.93 -43.53 21.16
CA TYR A 87 45.74 -43.92 22.31
C TYR A 87 46.58 -42.70 22.69
N ALA A 88 46.65 -42.38 23.98
CA ALA A 88 47.45 -41.25 24.46
C ALA A 88 48.89 -41.29 23.89
N GLY A 89 49.24 -40.30 23.07
CA GLY A 89 50.56 -40.11 22.46
C GLY A 89 50.74 -40.70 21.04
N GLU A 90 49.67 -41.00 20.31
CA GLU A 90 49.74 -41.21 18.85
C GLU A 90 49.35 -39.91 18.12
N ASP A 91 50.34 -39.33 17.42
CA ASP A 91 50.25 -38.17 16.52
C ASP A 91 49.18 -38.39 15.42
N VAL A 92 48.30 -37.41 15.24
CA VAL A 92 47.21 -37.44 14.26
C VAL A 92 47.71 -36.87 12.93
N PRO A 93 47.67 -37.63 11.82
CA PRO A 93 48.19 -37.11 10.56
C PRO A 93 47.52 -35.82 10.09
N GLY A 94 48.32 -34.80 9.80
CA GLY A 94 47.89 -33.54 9.19
C GLY A 94 47.56 -33.60 7.70
N ASP A 95 46.94 -34.69 7.23
CA ASP A 95 46.55 -34.86 5.83
C ASP A 95 45.38 -35.85 5.63
N THR A 96 44.96 -36.03 4.38
CA THR A 96 43.86 -36.94 3.99
C THR A 96 44.11 -38.44 4.29
N SER A 97 45.29 -38.83 4.78
CA SER A 97 45.58 -40.19 5.23
C SER A 97 45.13 -40.47 6.67
N THR A 98 44.68 -39.45 7.40
CA THR A 98 44.13 -39.60 8.75
C THR A 98 43.03 -40.67 8.79
N THR A 99 43.07 -41.49 9.84
CA THR A 99 42.02 -42.48 10.13
C THR A 99 41.21 -42.10 11.37
N VAL A 100 41.56 -40.96 11.99
CA VAL A 100 40.87 -40.42 13.15
C VAL A 100 39.63 -39.70 12.67
N THR A 101 38.51 -39.94 13.35
CA THR A 101 37.21 -39.40 12.97
C THR A 101 36.61 -38.60 14.10
N LEU A 102 35.97 -37.48 13.76
CA LEU A 102 35.16 -36.71 14.69
C LEU A 102 33.69 -36.84 14.26
N ALA A 103 32.87 -37.40 15.14
CA ALA A 103 31.43 -37.53 14.90
C ALA A 103 30.72 -36.20 15.16
N VAL A 104 29.67 -35.92 14.38
CA VAL A 104 28.75 -34.81 14.64
C VAL A 104 28.11 -34.98 16.03
N GLY A 105 28.11 -33.92 16.83
CA GLY A 105 27.72 -33.91 18.25
C GLY A 105 28.82 -34.39 19.20
N GLY A 106 30.03 -34.65 18.69
CA GLY A 106 31.17 -35.13 19.44
C GLY A 106 32.22 -34.05 19.74
N SER A 107 33.22 -34.44 20.52
CA SER A 107 34.42 -33.66 20.80
C SER A 107 35.64 -34.56 20.86
N VAL A 108 36.80 -34.04 20.48
CA VAL A 108 38.11 -34.69 20.63
C VAL A 108 39.03 -33.72 21.36
N THR A 109 39.80 -34.23 22.31
CA THR A 109 40.86 -33.49 23.00
C THR A 109 42.18 -34.16 22.65
N ASP A 110 43.14 -33.36 22.18
CA ASP A 110 44.49 -33.82 21.84
C ASP A 110 45.53 -32.74 22.14
N THR A 111 46.79 -32.97 21.78
CA THR A 111 47.90 -32.03 22.02
C THR A 111 48.74 -31.84 20.77
N ILE A 112 48.96 -30.59 20.35
CA ILE A 112 49.99 -30.25 19.36
C ILE A 112 51.36 -30.33 20.04
N GLU A 113 52.18 -31.35 19.75
CA GLU A 113 53.40 -31.59 20.54
C GLU A 113 54.64 -30.85 20.04
N VAL A 114 54.66 -30.46 18.76
CA VAL A 114 55.77 -29.72 18.14
C VAL A 114 55.27 -28.60 17.25
N SER A 115 56.05 -27.53 17.15
CA SER A 115 55.78 -26.46 16.19
C SER A 115 55.73 -27.00 14.76
N GLY A 116 54.72 -26.59 13.99
CA GLY A 116 54.43 -27.00 12.62
C GLY A 116 53.60 -28.27 12.50
N ASP A 117 53.15 -28.83 13.62
CA ASP A 117 52.27 -29.99 13.65
C ASP A 117 50.80 -29.62 13.41
N GLN A 118 50.06 -30.54 12.80
CA GLN A 118 48.67 -30.36 12.37
C GLN A 118 47.90 -31.67 12.54
N ASP A 119 46.75 -31.60 13.21
CA ASP A 119 45.92 -32.76 13.48
C ASP A 119 44.64 -32.72 12.65
N TRP A 120 44.49 -33.64 11.68
CA TRP A 120 43.29 -33.72 10.86
C TRP A 120 42.31 -34.79 11.34
N PHE A 121 41.05 -34.40 11.53
CA PHE A 121 39.94 -35.27 11.90
C PHE A 121 38.97 -35.41 10.72
N ALA A 122 38.79 -36.64 10.23
CA ALA A 122 37.79 -36.90 9.20
C ALA A 122 36.36 -36.77 9.77
N VAL A 123 35.53 -35.96 9.13
CA VAL A 123 34.14 -35.69 9.49
C VAL A 123 33.22 -35.98 8.30
N ASN A 124 32.06 -36.58 8.55
CA ASN A 124 31.06 -36.81 7.49
C ASN A 124 29.93 -35.80 7.65
N LEU A 125 29.79 -34.90 6.67
CA LEU A 125 28.86 -33.78 6.71
C LEU A 125 27.81 -33.90 5.61
N VAL A 126 26.64 -33.32 5.85
CA VAL A 126 25.48 -33.37 4.95
C VAL A 126 25.31 -32.02 4.26
N ALA A 127 25.20 -32.00 2.92
CA ALA A 127 24.97 -30.78 2.14
C ALA A 127 23.81 -29.95 2.71
N GLY A 128 24.05 -28.65 2.90
CA GLY A 128 23.05 -27.70 3.40
C GLY A 128 22.78 -27.76 4.92
N GLN A 129 23.34 -28.73 5.67
CA GLN A 129 23.28 -28.71 7.13
C GLN A 129 24.34 -27.76 7.68
N ARG A 130 23.94 -26.85 8.59
CA ARG A 130 24.88 -25.96 9.27
C ARG A 130 25.53 -26.69 10.45
N TYR A 131 26.82 -26.52 10.60
CA TYR A 131 27.61 -27.06 11.70
C TYR A 131 28.36 -25.93 12.41
N LEU A 132 28.50 -26.02 13.73
CA LEU A 132 29.44 -25.23 14.52
C LEU A 132 30.66 -26.10 14.83
N ILE A 133 31.84 -25.59 14.52
CA ILE A 133 33.11 -26.22 14.83
C ILE A 133 33.87 -25.27 15.75
N THR A 134 34.34 -25.75 16.89
CA THR A 134 35.12 -24.94 17.84
C THR A 134 36.44 -25.62 18.10
N LEU A 135 37.51 -24.82 18.17
CA LEU A 135 38.82 -25.24 18.63
C LEU A 135 39.22 -24.37 19.82
N THR A 136 39.43 -25.00 20.96
CA THR A 136 39.70 -24.30 22.22
C THR A 136 40.99 -24.82 22.83
N GLY A 137 41.88 -23.94 23.24
CA GLY A 137 43.01 -24.31 24.11
C GLY A 137 42.48 -24.79 25.47
N THR A 138 42.81 -26.03 25.85
CA THR A 138 42.27 -26.66 27.06
C THR A 138 43.36 -27.23 27.98
N GLY A 139 42.99 -27.68 29.17
CA GLY A 139 43.93 -28.36 30.06
C GLY A 139 44.85 -27.44 30.86
N THR A 140 45.98 -28.00 31.31
CA THR A 140 46.97 -27.29 32.14
C THR A 140 48.08 -26.62 31.34
N ASP A 141 48.20 -26.96 30.07
CA ASP A 141 49.14 -26.38 29.09
C ASP A 141 48.38 -26.17 27.77
N PRO A 142 47.45 -25.20 27.73
CA PRO A 142 46.54 -25.02 26.61
C PRO A 142 47.27 -24.59 25.34
N LEU A 143 46.79 -25.05 24.20
CA LEU A 143 47.19 -24.53 22.90
C LEU A 143 46.92 -23.01 22.88
N ASP A 144 48.00 -22.24 22.82
CA ASP A 144 47.96 -20.78 22.76
C ASP A 144 47.60 -20.37 21.33
N ASP A 145 46.65 -19.46 21.13
CA ASP A 145 46.20 -19.03 19.79
C ASP A 145 45.84 -20.18 18.80
N PRO A 146 44.80 -20.99 19.10
CA PRO A 146 44.37 -22.05 18.20
C PRO A 146 43.90 -21.56 16.82
N TYR A 147 44.29 -22.29 15.78
CA TYR A 147 43.91 -22.08 14.38
C TYR A 147 43.13 -23.28 13.84
N LEU A 148 41.91 -23.02 13.36
CA LEU A 148 40.95 -24.04 12.94
C LEU A 148 40.74 -23.98 11.44
N GLU A 149 40.84 -25.12 10.74
CA GLU A 149 40.49 -25.21 9.32
C GLU A 149 39.49 -26.32 9.01
N VAL A 150 38.76 -26.14 7.91
CA VAL A 150 37.96 -27.18 7.28
C VAL A 150 38.50 -27.41 5.88
N MET A 151 38.77 -28.68 5.56
CA MET A 151 39.32 -29.13 4.30
C MET A 151 38.30 -29.97 3.54
N ASP A 152 38.27 -29.84 2.21
CA ASP A 152 37.46 -30.70 1.34
C ASP A 152 38.01 -32.14 1.27
N SER A 153 37.27 -33.01 0.58
CA SER A 153 37.67 -34.41 0.37
C SER A 153 39.02 -34.62 -0.34
N ASN A 154 39.56 -33.58 -1.00
CA ASN A 154 40.87 -33.60 -1.68
C ASN A 154 41.99 -32.99 -0.82
N GLY A 155 41.67 -32.51 0.38
CA GLY A 155 42.62 -31.84 1.28
C GLY A 155 42.89 -30.38 0.90
N ASN A 156 42.00 -29.72 0.15
CA ASN A 156 42.07 -28.28 -0.04
C ASN A 156 41.33 -27.58 1.09
N GLN A 157 41.90 -26.50 1.63
CA GLN A 157 41.23 -25.65 2.59
C GLN A 157 39.99 -25.01 1.95
N VAL A 158 38.83 -25.24 2.56
CA VAL A 158 37.56 -24.62 2.15
C VAL A 158 37.04 -23.62 3.17
N ARG A 159 37.56 -23.66 4.40
CA ARG A 159 37.29 -22.67 5.43
C ARG A 159 38.38 -22.66 6.49
N PHE A 160 38.52 -21.56 7.20
CA PHE A 160 39.34 -21.47 8.40
C PHE A 160 38.80 -20.38 9.32
N ASN A 161 39.25 -20.40 10.57
CA ASN A 161 39.15 -19.28 11.48
C ASN A 161 40.27 -19.36 12.53
N ASP A 162 40.80 -18.22 12.93
CA ASP A 162 41.91 -18.06 13.87
C ASP A 162 41.49 -17.38 15.19
N ASP A 163 40.42 -16.59 15.19
CA ASP A 163 39.92 -15.97 16.42
C ASP A 163 38.39 -15.93 16.51
N SER A 164 37.85 -15.98 17.73
CA SER A 164 36.41 -15.92 17.97
C SER A 164 36.10 -15.38 19.36
N GLY A 165 35.27 -14.34 19.41
CA GLY A 165 34.88 -13.67 20.65
C GLY A 165 36.06 -12.91 21.30
N ASP A 166 36.03 -12.75 22.62
CA ASP A 166 37.00 -11.94 23.39
C ASP A 166 38.39 -12.60 23.58
N GLY A 167 38.66 -13.73 22.92
CA GLY A 167 39.87 -14.52 23.14
C GLY A 167 40.42 -15.13 21.85
N LEU A 168 41.55 -15.82 21.98
CA LEU A 168 42.29 -16.40 20.85
C LEU A 168 41.78 -17.78 20.42
N ASN A 169 40.68 -18.27 21.00
CA ASN A 169 40.11 -19.55 20.56
C ASN A 169 39.38 -19.34 19.25
N SER A 170 39.40 -20.32 18.37
CA SER A 170 38.72 -20.23 17.07
C SER A 170 37.44 -21.04 17.03
N SER A 171 36.45 -20.51 16.32
CA SER A 171 35.19 -21.19 16.05
C SER A 171 34.63 -20.75 14.72
N LEU A 172 34.04 -21.66 13.95
CA LEU A 172 33.42 -21.29 12.69
C LEU A 172 32.14 -22.07 12.46
N TYR A 173 31.19 -21.43 11.79
CA TYR A 173 30.08 -22.14 11.19
C TYR A 173 30.53 -22.71 9.84
N PHE A 174 29.99 -23.85 9.45
CA PHE A 174 30.24 -24.43 8.13
C PHE A 174 28.98 -25.08 7.57
N VAL A 175 28.66 -24.78 6.31
CA VAL A 175 27.58 -25.41 5.54
C VAL A 175 28.24 -26.07 4.33
N PRO A 176 28.35 -27.40 4.26
CA PRO A 176 28.95 -28.08 3.13
C PRO A 176 28.05 -27.96 1.89
N GLU A 177 28.66 -27.75 0.73
CA GLU A 177 27.95 -27.73 -0.56
C GLU A 177 27.58 -29.14 -1.04
N THR A 178 28.36 -30.15 -0.65
CA THR A 178 28.18 -31.55 -1.03
C THR A 178 28.22 -32.46 0.18
N SER A 179 27.35 -33.46 0.25
CA SER A 179 27.42 -34.47 1.30
C SER A 179 28.64 -35.35 1.10
N GLY A 180 29.44 -35.57 2.14
CA GLY A 180 30.65 -36.37 2.03
C GLY A 180 31.62 -36.19 3.19
N THR A 181 32.84 -36.68 2.99
CA THR A 181 33.93 -36.53 3.96
C THR A 181 34.62 -35.19 3.77
N TYR A 182 34.73 -34.46 4.87
CA TYR A 182 35.57 -33.27 5.04
C TYR A 182 36.59 -33.57 6.14
N TYR A 183 37.56 -32.69 6.34
CA TYR A 183 38.51 -32.81 7.44
C TYR A 183 38.52 -31.53 8.26
N VAL A 184 38.54 -31.66 9.59
CA VAL A 184 38.77 -30.54 10.50
C VAL A 184 40.23 -30.57 10.89
N ASN A 185 40.98 -29.52 10.58
CA ASN A 185 42.38 -29.35 10.93
C ASN A 185 42.48 -28.50 12.20
N ALA A 186 43.21 -28.98 13.19
CA ALA A 186 43.58 -28.23 14.38
C ALA A 186 45.09 -28.01 14.43
N HIS A 187 45.51 -26.76 14.59
CA HIS A 187 46.90 -26.42 14.90
C HIS A 187 46.99 -25.05 15.59
N GLY A 188 48.21 -24.60 15.89
CA GLY A 188 48.47 -23.24 16.40
C GLY A 188 48.68 -22.22 15.30
N TRP A 189 48.39 -20.94 15.55
CA TRP A 189 48.74 -19.84 14.67
C TRP A 189 50.26 -19.74 14.44
N GLU A 190 50.69 -19.39 13.23
CA GLU A 190 52.10 -19.24 12.85
C GLU A 190 52.61 -17.81 13.15
N ASP A 191 53.64 -17.70 14.01
CA ASP A 191 54.27 -16.42 14.31
C ASP A 191 55.13 -15.87 13.15
N ASP A 192 55.56 -14.61 13.24
CA ASP A 192 56.45 -13.95 12.27
C ASP A 192 57.80 -14.65 12.04
N GLN A 193 58.13 -15.68 12.84
CA GLN A 193 59.34 -16.50 12.73
C GLN A 193 59.07 -17.90 12.17
N GLY A 194 57.82 -18.21 11.82
CA GLY A 194 57.39 -19.49 11.26
C GLY A 194 57.19 -20.60 12.30
N ASN A 195 57.03 -20.26 13.58
CA ASN A 195 56.72 -21.24 14.63
C ASN A 195 55.22 -21.21 14.95
N THR A 196 54.62 -22.38 15.15
CA THR A 196 53.26 -22.49 15.69
C THR A 196 53.32 -22.80 17.18
N SER A 197 52.29 -22.38 17.90
CA SER A 197 52.10 -22.76 19.30
C SER A 197 51.91 -24.27 19.46
N THR A 198 52.17 -24.75 20.67
CA THR A 198 51.99 -26.14 21.10
C THR A 198 51.13 -26.16 22.35
N GLY A 199 50.38 -27.22 22.58
CA GLY A 199 49.56 -27.35 23.79
C GLY A 199 48.32 -28.21 23.57
N GLU A 200 47.61 -28.46 24.66
CA GLU A 200 46.38 -29.25 24.67
C GLU A 200 45.21 -28.41 24.13
N TYR A 201 44.39 -29.02 23.27
CA TYR A 201 43.22 -28.39 22.69
C TYR A 201 42.02 -29.34 22.70
N THR A 202 40.83 -28.78 22.52
CA THR A 202 39.61 -29.53 22.27
C THR A 202 38.93 -29.02 21.01
N VAL A 203 38.69 -29.92 20.06
CA VAL A 203 37.80 -29.69 18.91
C VAL A 203 36.40 -30.19 19.25
N THR A 204 35.37 -29.38 19.00
CA THR A 204 33.98 -29.84 19.02
C THR A 204 33.32 -29.63 17.67
N LEU A 205 32.45 -30.55 17.28
CA LEU A 205 31.63 -30.46 16.06
C LEU A 205 30.18 -30.70 16.45
N GLN A 206 29.31 -29.72 16.20
CA GLN A 206 27.89 -29.81 16.51
C GLN A 206 27.04 -29.40 15.30
N GLU A 207 25.85 -29.99 15.15
CA GLU A 207 24.83 -29.39 14.29
C GLU A 207 24.46 -28.02 14.88
N ALA A 208 24.45 -27.02 14.02
CA ALA A 208 23.92 -25.71 14.32
C ALA A 208 22.54 -25.57 13.69
N GLU A 209 21.66 -24.84 14.37
CA GLU A 209 20.37 -24.48 13.78
C GLU A 209 20.60 -23.64 12.50
N PRO A 210 19.74 -23.79 11.47
CA PRO A 210 19.71 -22.86 10.35
C PRO A 210 19.63 -21.42 10.86
N ILE A 211 20.37 -20.50 10.23
CA ILE A 211 20.18 -19.08 10.50
C ILE A 211 18.75 -18.67 10.10
N GLY A 212 18.08 -17.94 10.98
CA GLY A 212 16.75 -17.39 10.72
C GLY A 212 16.81 -16.06 9.99
N THR A 213 15.64 -15.46 9.79
CA THR A 213 15.50 -14.05 9.36
C THR A 213 15.26 -13.22 10.60
N TYR A 214 15.96 -12.09 10.72
CA TYR A 214 15.71 -11.11 11.78
C TYR A 214 14.65 -10.10 11.33
N THR A 215 13.83 -9.67 12.27
CA THR A 215 12.98 -8.48 12.12
C THR A 215 13.83 -7.21 12.06
N TYR A 216 13.26 -6.10 11.59
CA TYR A 216 13.97 -4.82 11.59
C TYR A 216 14.39 -4.39 13.01
N ASP A 217 13.59 -4.69 14.04
CA ASP A 217 13.92 -4.41 15.43
C ASP A 217 15.07 -5.27 15.95
N GLU A 218 15.14 -6.56 15.57
CA GLU A 218 16.26 -7.43 15.94
C GLU A 218 17.57 -6.96 15.28
N ILE A 219 17.53 -6.55 14.00
CA ILE A 219 18.70 -5.97 13.33
C ILE A 219 19.08 -4.65 14.02
N ALA A 220 18.12 -3.76 14.25
CA ALA A 220 18.36 -2.48 14.90
C ALA A 220 18.97 -2.64 16.30
N ASN A 221 18.47 -3.62 17.07
CA ASN A 221 19.03 -3.97 18.38
C ASN A 221 20.45 -4.52 18.26
N PHE A 222 20.70 -5.40 17.28
CA PHE A 222 22.02 -5.98 17.06
C PHE A 222 23.07 -4.90 16.79
N ILE A 223 22.80 -4.00 15.84
CA ILE A 223 23.70 -2.92 15.46
C ILE A 223 23.83 -1.83 16.53
N THR A 224 23.06 -1.85 17.62
CA THR A 224 23.18 -0.87 18.71
C THR A 224 23.72 -1.46 20.01
N HIS A 225 23.60 -2.77 20.23
CA HIS A 225 23.85 -3.37 21.55
C HIS A 225 24.64 -4.67 21.58
N GLU A 226 24.62 -5.47 20.50
CA GLU A 226 25.05 -6.88 20.61
C GLU A 226 26.48 -7.13 20.14
N PHE A 227 26.93 -6.43 19.09
CA PHE A 227 28.28 -6.64 18.58
C PHE A 227 29.33 -5.80 19.30
N GLU A 228 29.06 -4.50 19.46
CA GLU A 228 29.93 -3.59 20.22
C GLU A 228 29.26 -3.18 21.52
N ALA A 229 30.09 -2.80 22.50
CA ALA A 229 29.56 -2.26 23.74
C ALA A 229 28.70 -1.01 23.41
N PRO A 230 27.44 -0.93 23.89
CA PRO A 230 26.52 0.12 23.46
C PRO A 230 27.10 1.50 23.77
N HIS A 231 27.07 2.39 22.78
CA HIS A 231 27.67 3.71 22.89
C HIS A 231 26.90 4.76 22.08
N ARG A 232 26.91 6.01 22.55
CA ARG A 232 26.26 7.15 21.88
C ARG A 232 26.85 8.48 22.32
N TRP A 233 26.57 9.53 21.58
CA TRP A 233 26.81 10.91 22.03
C TRP A 233 25.84 11.30 23.15
N ALA A 234 26.33 12.09 24.12
CA ALA A 234 25.48 12.64 25.18
C ALA A 234 24.75 13.94 24.77
N ASP A 235 25.23 14.59 23.72
CA ASP A 235 24.65 15.78 23.11
C ASP A 235 24.08 15.41 21.74
N THR A 236 23.09 16.17 21.28
CA THR A 236 22.54 16.06 19.93
C THR A 236 23.09 17.15 19.00
N ASP A 237 23.71 18.19 19.55
CA ASP A 237 24.35 19.26 18.77
C ASP A 237 25.84 18.96 18.58
N LEU A 238 26.18 18.29 17.48
CA LEU A 238 27.54 17.82 17.20
C LEU A 238 28.29 18.79 16.28
N THR A 239 29.57 19.02 16.60
CA THR A 239 30.48 19.77 15.74
C THR A 239 31.30 18.85 14.83
N TYR A 240 31.57 19.27 13.60
CA TYR A 240 32.40 18.50 12.67
C TYR A 240 33.52 19.30 12.01
N ASP A 241 34.64 18.67 11.69
CA ASP A 241 35.74 19.25 10.90
C ASP A 241 36.03 18.40 9.66
N ILE A 242 35.70 18.93 8.49
CA ILE A 242 35.88 18.30 7.17
C ILE A 242 37.12 18.79 6.41
N SER A 243 37.96 19.62 7.04
CA SER A 243 39.13 20.22 6.38
C SER A 243 40.19 19.20 5.96
N GLY A 244 40.14 17.98 6.52
CA GLY A 244 40.98 16.85 6.13
C GLY A 244 40.53 16.11 4.87
N LEU A 245 39.38 16.48 4.27
CA LEU A 245 38.86 15.88 3.04
C LEU A 245 39.17 16.72 1.79
N SER A 246 39.19 16.05 0.63
CA SER A 246 39.18 16.74 -0.67
C SER A 246 37.82 17.40 -0.93
N ALA A 247 37.78 18.47 -1.74
CA ALA A 247 36.56 19.25 -1.95
C ALA A 247 35.34 18.42 -2.44
N GLY A 248 35.56 17.38 -3.25
CA GLY A 248 34.47 16.48 -3.67
C GLY A 248 34.02 15.53 -2.57
N ALA A 249 34.96 15.01 -1.77
CA ALA A 249 34.64 14.17 -0.61
C ALA A 249 33.92 14.96 0.50
N GLN A 250 34.23 16.25 0.66
CA GLN A 250 33.49 17.15 1.57
C GLN A 250 32.00 17.21 1.22
N ILE A 251 31.66 17.27 -0.07
CA ILE A 251 30.25 17.30 -0.52
C ILE A 251 29.54 16.02 -0.11
N LEU A 252 30.15 14.85 -0.34
CA LEU A 252 29.57 13.56 0.03
C LEU A 252 29.42 13.40 1.55
N ALA A 253 30.43 13.80 2.33
CA ALA A 253 30.38 13.73 3.79
C ALA A 253 29.30 14.64 4.39
N ILE A 254 29.19 15.89 3.90
CA ILE A 254 28.12 16.83 4.31
C ILE A 254 26.76 16.20 4.01
N ARG A 255 26.58 15.68 2.79
CA ARG A 255 25.31 15.06 2.36
C ARG A 255 24.92 13.85 3.21
N ALA A 256 25.90 13.02 3.58
CA ALA A 256 25.67 11.87 4.45
C ALA A 256 25.27 12.31 5.87
N MET A 257 25.91 13.34 6.43
CA MET A 257 25.49 13.93 7.72
C MET A 257 24.10 14.54 7.65
N GLU A 258 23.76 15.28 6.58
CA GLU A 258 22.42 15.82 6.35
C GLU A 258 21.37 14.70 6.34
N THR A 259 21.68 13.56 5.72
CA THR A 259 20.78 12.40 5.66
C THR A 259 20.50 11.84 7.06
N TRP A 260 21.52 11.67 7.90
CA TRP A 260 21.33 11.23 9.29
C TRP A 260 20.58 12.25 10.16
N ALA A 261 20.86 13.55 9.97
CA ALA A 261 20.14 14.62 10.66
C ALA A 261 18.66 14.68 10.24
N ASP A 262 18.35 14.40 8.97
CA ASP A 262 16.99 14.49 8.44
C ASP A 262 16.02 13.62 9.26
N MET A 263 16.47 12.46 9.76
CA MET A 263 15.66 11.47 10.47
C MET A 263 15.83 11.46 12.00
N THR A 264 16.70 12.30 12.57
CA THR A 264 17.03 12.28 14.01
C THR A 264 16.96 13.65 14.66
N SER A 265 17.06 13.72 15.99
CA SER A 265 17.27 15.00 16.69
C SER A 265 18.69 15.57 16.55
N LEU A 266 19.60 14.91 15.81
CA LEU A 266 20.98 15.37 15.66
C LEU A 266 21.08 16.64 14.82
N THR A 267 21.96 17.56 15.21
CA THR A 267 22.38 18.69 14.38
C THR A 267 23.88 18.67 14.19
N PHE A 268 24.33 19.06 12.98
CA PHE A 268 25.74 19.08 12.61
C PHE A 268 26.18 20.51 12.30
N THR A 269 27.18 21.01 13.02
CA THR A 269 27.74 22.36 12.81
C THR A 269 29.22 22.30 12.47
N GLU A 270 29.61 22.91 11.35
CA GLU A 270 31.03 22.95 10.96
C GLU A 270 31.86 23.75 11.97
N ALA A 271 32.97 23.15 12.40
CA ALA A 271 34.00 23.75 13.24
C ALA A 271 35.38 23.52 12.62
N THR A 272 36.36 24.39 12.94
CA THR A 272 37.74 24.24 12.44
C THR A 272 38.70 24.00 13.61
N GLY A 273 39.46 22.91 13.53
CA GLY A 273 40.56 22.56 14.44
C GLY A 273 40.19 21.71 15.66
N SER A 274 39.03 21.93 16.29
CA SER A 274 38.51 21.08 17.37
C SER A 274 37.03 20.86 17.12
N ALA A 275 36.67 19.61 16.82
CA ALA A 275 35.31 19.18 16.54
C ALA A 275 35.06 17.83 17.20
N ASP A 276 33.79 17.50 17.42
CA ASP A 276 33.36 16.21 17.95
C ASP A 276 33.66 15.09 16.95
N ILE A 277 33.38 15.34 15.66
CA ILE A 277 33.70 14.44 14.56
C ILE A 277 34.74 15.08 13.64
N THR A 278 35.83 14.39 13.34
CA THR A 278 36.84 14.86 12.39
C THR A 278 36.90 13.94 11.17
N PHE A 279 37.07 14.50 9.98
CA PHE A 279 37.13 13.73 8.74
C PHE A 279 38.51 13.85 8.09
N GLN A 280 39.00 12.73 7.56
CA GLN A 280 40.26 12.65 6.83
C GLN A 280 40.20 11.66 5.66
N ASN A 281 41.13 11.78 4.71
CA ASN A 281 41.25 10.86 3.57
C ASN A 281 42.70 10.50 3.22
N THR A 282 43.61 10.69 4.17
CA THR A 282 45.06 10.47 3.97
C THR A 282 45.52 9.08 4.39
N GLU A 283 44.69 8.34 5.12
CA GLU A 283 45.00 6.98 5.54
C GLU A 283 44.36 5.95 4.62
N ALA A 284 44.99 4.78 4.53
CA ALA A 284 44.49 3.69 3.70
C ALA A 284 43.23 3.08 4.33
N GLY A 285 42.28 2.68 3.48
CA GLY A 285 41.03 2.07 3.92
C GLY A 285 39.90 3.06 4.19
N ALA A 286 38.80 2.55 4.70
CA ALA A 286 37.72 3.29 5.30
C ALA A 286 37.46 2.74 6.71
N TYR A 287 37.28 3.63 7.68
CA TYR A 287 36.99 3.27 9.06
C TYR A 287 36.52 4.50 9.86
N ALA A 288 35.82 4.25 10.96
CA ALA A 288 35.59 5.20 12.03
C ALA A 288 36.34 4.78 13.29
N SER A 289 37.01 5.73 13.94
CA SER A 289 37.69 5.51 15.22
C SER A 289 37.08 6.40 16.28
N THR A 290 36.51 5.77 17.31
CA THR A 290 35.74 6.45 18.36
C THR A 290 36.45 6.34 19.71
N SER A 291 36.46 7.43 20.47
CA SER A 291 36.93 7.46 21.86
C SER A 291 35.77 7.59 22.83
N TYR A 292 35.84 6.83 23.93
CA TYR A 292 34.78 6.73 24.92
C TYR A 292 35.17 7.38 26.25
N GLY A 293 34.18 7.97 26.90
CA GLY A 293 34.24 8.55 28.24
C GLY A 293 33.61 7.64 29.30
N GLY A 294 32.84 8.25 30.21
CA GLY A 294 32.04 7.50 31.18
C GLY A 294 30.82 6.83 30.54
N THR A 295 29.97 6.21 31.35
CA THR A 295 28.67 5.70 30.90
C THR A 295 27.54 6.65 31.31
N ASP A 296 26.50 6.73 30.50
CA ASP A 296 25.28 7.46 30.84
C ASP A 296 24.36 6.66 31.80
N SER A 297 23.15 7.18 32.03
CA SER A 297 22.17 6.55 32.94
C SER A 297 21.60 5.23 32.41
N ASP A 298 21.65 5.03 31.10
CA ASP A 298 21.04 3.88 30.43
C ASP A 298 22.08 2.79 30.14
N GLY A 299 23.36 3.08 30.44
CA GLY A 299 24.46 2.13 30.34
C GLY A 299 25.29 2.27 29.07
N TYR A 300 25.02 3.27 28.23
CA TYR A 300 25.81 3.52 27.03
C TYR A 300 27.13 4.20 27.40
N PHE A 301 28.23 3.76 26.78
CA PHE A 301 29.46 4.51 26.79
C PHE A 301 29.26 5.83 26.04
N ILE A 302 29.66 6.94 26.67
CA ILE A 302 29.53 8.27 26.10
C ILE A 302 30.67 8.47 25.11
N ILE A 303 30.34 8.70 23.84
CA ILE A 303 31.31 9.09 22.83
C ILE A 303 31.84 10.49 23.17
N THR A 304 33.16 10.66 23.11
CA THR A 304 33.82 11.96 23.38
C THR A 304 34.51 12.56 22.15
N SER A 305 34.83 11.75 21.15
CA SER A 305 35.41 12.18 19.88
C SER A 305 35.38 11.02 18.89
N SER A 306 35.14 11.31 17.61
CA SER A 306 35.25 10.33 16.53
C SER A 306 36.06 10.88 15.36
N THR A 307 36.80 9.99 14.68
CA THR A 307 37.51 10.28 13.43
C THR A 307 36.99 9.36 12.34
N VAL A 308 36.49 9.93 11.25
CA VAL A 308 36.06 9.20 10.06
C VAL A 308 37.13 9.33 8.98
N ASN A 309 37.67 8.19 8.52
CA ASN A 309 38.58 8.13 7.38
C ASN A 309 37.90 7.44 6.20
N VAL A 310 37.96 8.06 5.03
CA VAL A 310 37.65 7.41 3.75
C VAL A 310 38.75 7.78 2.78
N ALA A 311 39.62 6.82 2.42
CA ALA A 311 40.79 7.07 1.59
C ALA A 311 40.44 7.78 0.26
N ALA A 312 41.31 8.68 -0.19
CA ALA A 312 41.07 9.45 -1.42
C ALA A 312 40.94 8.59 -2.70
N ASP A 313 41.52 7.39 -2.70
CA ASP A 313 41.47 6.40 -3.77
C ASP A 313 40.52 5.22 -3.48
N TRP A 314 39.71 5.31 -2.41
CA TRP A 314 38.75 4.29 -2.02
C TRP A 314 37.84 3.93 -3.20
N PHE A 315 37.83 2.64 -3.59
CA PHE A 315 37.10 2.10 -4.75
C PHE A 315 37.28 2.91 -6.05
N GLY A 316 38.48 3.43 -6.29
CA GLY A 316 38.80 4.19 -7.49
C GLY A 316 38.53 5.70 -7.39
N GLY A 317 38.10 6.18 -6.22
CA GLY A 317 37.93 7.60 -5.92
C GLY A 317 36.74 8.24 -6.65
N ASP A 318 35.67 7.49 -6.89
CA ASP A 318 34.42 8.04 -7.43
C ASP A 318 33.76 8.95 -6.38
N LEU A 319 33.45 10.19 -6.77
CA LEU A 319 32.88 11.21 -5.90
C LEU A 319 31.47 11.64 -6.37
N SER A 320 30.80 10.78 -7.14
CA SER A 320 29.38 10.93 -7.47
C SER A 320 28.46 10.42 -6.35
N LEU A 321 27.18 10.82 -6.37
CA LEU A 321 26.19 10.32 -5.41
C LEU A 321 25.90 8.83 -5.60
N ASP A 322 25.85 8.32 -6.83
CA ASP A 322 25.67 6.88 -7.14
C ASP A 322 27.00 6.13 -7.06
N SER A 323 27.65 6.17 -5.90
CA SER A 323 28.96 5.55 -5.69
C SER A 323 29.08 4.82 -4.36
N TYR A 324 29.96 3.81 -4.32
CA TYR A 324 30.32 3.13 -3.09
C TYR A 324 30.99 4.08 -2.07
N THR A 325 31.70 5.10 -2.54
CA THR A 325 32.32 6.12 -1.67
C THR A 325 31.27 6.86 -0.86
N TYR A 326 30.14 7.24 -1.47
CA TYR A 326 29.05 7.90 -0.74
C TYR A 326 28.39 6.96 0.28
N GLN A 327 28.10 5.72 -0.11
CA GLN A 327 27.63 4.68 0.81
C GLN A 327 28.60 4.46 1.98
N THR A 328 29.91 4.48 1.72
CA THR A 328 30.94 4.34 2.76
C THR A 328 30.89 5.53 3.73
N PHE A 329 30.71 6.76 3.25
CA PHE A 329 30.52 7.90 4.17
C PHE A 329 29.30 7.72 5.06
N LEU A 330 28.16 7.27 4.51
CA LEU A 330 26.97 6.95 5.32
C LEU A 330 27.27 5.92 6.41
N HIS A 331 27.98 4.84 6.05
CA HIS A 331 28.39 3.74 6.92
C HIS A 331 29.33 4.19 8.05
N GLU A 332 30.44 4.84 7.71
CA GLU A 332 31.43 5.27 8.71
C GLU A 332 30.89 6.39 9.62
N ILE A 333 30.00 7.25 9.11
CA ILE A 333 29.29 8.21 9.95
C ILE A 333 28.33 7.46 10.90
N GLY A 334 27.65 6.40 10.45
CA GLY A 334 26.86 5.52 11.31
C GLY A 334 27.68 4.99 12.50
N HIS A 335 28.91 4.51 12.24
CA HIS A 335 29.84 4.12 13.30
C HIS A 335 30.26 5.27 14.22
N ALA A 336 30.57 6.44 13.66
CA ALA A 336 30.87 7.64 14.45
C ALA A 336 29.69 8.12 15.31
N LEU A 337 28.47 7.72 14.95
CA LEU A 337 27.24 7.97 15.71
C LEU A 337 26.84 6.83 16.64
N GLY A 338 27.57 5.71 16.65
CA GLY A 338 27.37 4.62 17.61
C GLY A 338 26.64 3.38 17.10
N LEU A 339 26.49 3.24 15.78
CA LEU A 339 26.03 1.99 15.16
C LEU A 339 27.21 1.03 14.97
N GLY A 340 27.02 -0.25 15.22
CA GLY A 340 27.94 -1.33 14.87
C GLY A 340 27.60 -1.97 13.51
N HIS A 341 28.38 -2.97 13.10
CA HIS A 341 28.08 -3.76 11.90
C HIS A 341 26.85 -4.66 12.11
N ALA A 342 26.20 -5.03 11.01
CA ALA A 342 25.03 -5.93 10.97
C ALA A 342 25.36 -7.39 11.34
N GLY A 343 26.63 -7.75 11.44
CA GLY A 343 27.08 -9.04 11.96
C GLY A 343 28.44 -8.92 12.64
N PRO A 344 28.93 -10.01 13.26
CA PRO A 344 30.15 -9.98 14.06
C PRO A 344 31.42 -10.10 13.21
N TYR A 345 31.60 -9.17 12.27
CA TYR A 345 32.73 -9.14 11.36
C TYR A 345 33.42 -7.77 11.38
N ASN A 346 34.72 -7.75 11.06
CA ASN A 346 35.49 -6.54 10.81
C ASN A 346 36.42 -6.78 9.60
N SER A 347 36.65 -5.77 8.76
CA SER A 347 37.50 -5.82 7.55
C SER A 347 36.98 -6.64 6.37
N SER A 348 36.74 -7.95 6.50
CA SER A 348 36.23 -8.79 5.40
C SER A 348 35.25 -9.82 5.91
N ALA A 349 34.18 -10.04 5.14
CA ALA A 349 33.16 -11.03 5.43
C ALA A 349 32.69 -11.69 4.13
N THR A 350 32.20 -12.92 4.20
CA THR A 350 31.60 -13.67 3.09
C THR A 350 30.18 -14.10 3.46
N TYR A 351 29.20 -13.79 2.61
CA TYR A 351 27.81 -14.18 2.86
C TYR A 351 27.64 -15.70 2.83
N GLY A 352 26.74 -16.22 3.66
CA GLY A 352 26.57 -17.65 3.93
C GLY A 352 27.66 -18.23 4.85
N GLN A 353 28.68 -17.43 5.20
CA GLN A 353 29.74 -17.82 6.12
C GLN A 353 29.64 -17.08 7.43
N ASP A 354 29.70 -15.75 7.35
CA ASP A 354 29.88 -14.87 8.52
C ASP A 354 28.57 -14.22 8.96
N ASN A 355 27.54 -14.24 8.11
CA ASN A 355 26.23 -13.73 8.48
C ASN A 355 25.56 -14.64 9.54
N ILE A 356 24.97 -14.01 10.55
CA ILE A 356 24.30 -14.69 11.66
C ILE A 356 22.77 -14.77 11.48
N TYR A 357 22.24 -14.04 10.49
CA TYR A 357 20.85 -14.12 10.01
C TYR A 357 20.82 -13.96 8.49
N ILE A 358 19.76 -14.46 7.84
CA ILE A 358 19.69 -14.55 6.37
C ILE A 358 19.58 -13.16 5.73
N ASN A 359 18.79 -12.25 6.29
CA ASN A 359 18.60 -10.91 5.73
C ASN A 359 19.67 -9.89 6.18
N ASP A 360 20.88 -10.35 6.46
CA ASP A 360 22.06 -9.48 6.66
C ASP A 360 22.54 -9.00 5.28
N ASN A 361 22.04 -7.85 4.84
CA ASN A 361 22.45 -7.20 3.61
C ASN A 361 22.04 -5.73 3.56
N TRP A 362 22.57 -4.99 2.57
CA TRP A 362 22.34 -3.57 2.35
C TRP A 362 20.89 -3.12 2.13
N SER A 363 19.93 -4.01 1.82
CA SER A 363 18.50 -3.61 1.77
C SER A 363 17.87 -3.51 3.15
N TYR A 364 18.43 -4.18 4.16
CA TYR A 364 17.89 -4.19 5.51
C TYR A 364 18.66 -3.27 6.45
N SER A 365 19.99 -3.19 6.26
CA SER A 365 20.86 -2.26 6.98
C SER A 365 22.07 -1.91 6.12
N LEU A 366 22.36 -0.62 6.01
CA LEU A 366 23.58 -0.11 5.37
C LEU A 366 24.85 -0.51 6.15
N MET A 367 24.70 -0.95 7.41
CA MET A 367 25.79 -1.42 8.27
C MET A 367 26.23 -2.85 7.95
N SER A 368 25.60 -3.52 6.98
CA SER A 368 26.01 -4.82 6.48
C SER A 368 27.20 -4.74 5.53
N TYR A 369 28.01 -5.80 5.48
CA TYR A 369 29.06 -5.95 4.46
C TYR A 369 28.55 -6.60 3.17
N PHE A 370 27.35 -7.19 3.20
CA PHE A 370 26.82 -7.97 2.09
C PHE A 370 25.86 -7.14 1.25
N ASP A 371 26.07 -7.16 -0.06
CA ASP A 371 25.13 -6.53 -0.98
C ASP A 371 23.87 -7.39 -1.17
N GLN A 372 22.81 -6.78 -1.69
CA GLN A 372 21.50 -7.44 -1.85
C GLN A 372 21.56 -8.66 -2.79
N TYR A 373 22.46 -8.61 -3.77
CA TYR A 373 22.60 -9.65 -4.80
C TYR A 373 23.39 -10.84 -4.26
N GLU A 374 24.49 -10.59 -3.55
CA GLU A 374 25.23 -11.63 -2.82
C GLU A 374 24.31 -12.39 -1.87
N ALA A 375 23.44 -11.67 -1.16
CA ALA A 375 22.52 -12.27 -0.20
C ALA A 375 21.29 -12.96 -0.85
N GLY A 376 21.04 -12.74 -2.14
CA GLY A 376 19.87 -13.28 -2.85
C GLY A 376 18.55 -12.56 -2.58
N PHE A 377 18.60 -11.32 -2.07
CA PHE A 377 17.43 -10.49 -1.75
C PHE A 377 17.07 -9.47 -2.83
N GLY A 378 17.96 -9.20 -3.77
CA GLY A 378 17.69 -8.22 -4.81
C GLY A 378 18.83 -8.07 -5.80
N ASN A 379 18.76 -7.03 -6.62
CA ASN A 379 19.83 -6.70 -7.53
C ASN A 379 20.84 -5.79 -6.85
N TYR A 380 22.10 -5.90 -7.24
CA TYR A 380 23.17 -5.05 -6.72
C TYR A 380 22.84 -3.57 -6.86
N ARG A 381 22.82 -2.85 -5.74
CA ARG A 381 22.56 -1.42 -5.64
C ARG A 381 23.39 -0.81 -4.52
N PHE A 382 23.95 0.36 -4.77
CA PHE A 382 24.49 1.16 -3.67
C PHE A 382 23.34 1.62 -2.77
N ALA A 383 23.52 1.47 -1.47
CA ALA A 383 22.64 2.05 -0.46
C ALA A 383 22.98 3.54 -0.33
N LEU A 384 22.12 4.41 -0.87
CA LEU A 384 22.35 5.86 -0.91
C LEU A 384 21.66 6.59 0.25
N GLY A 385 21.10 5.85 1.20
CA GLY A 385 20.55 6.34 2.44
C GLY A 385 20.34 5.21 3.45
N PRO A 386 20.02 5.55 4.71
CA PRO A 386 19.67 4.57 5.72
C PRO A 386 18.48 3.69 5.33
N GLN A 387 18.56 2.42 5.71
CA GLN A 387 17.48 1.44 5.57
C GLN A 387 16.61 1.44 6.83
N ILE A 388 15.51 0.69 6.81
CA ILE A 388 14.54 0.66 7.91
C ILE A 388 15.19 0.33 9.26
N ALA A 389 16.06 -0.68 9.33
CA ALA A 389 16.71 -1.05 10.59
C ALA A 389 17.69 0.04 11.09
N ASP A 390 18.38 0.70 10.15
CA ASP A 390 19.29 1.81 10.48
C ASP A 390 18.53 3.00 11.07
N ILE A 391 17.37 3.33 10.48
CA ILE A 391 16.49 4.41 10.95
C ILE A 391 15.99 4.10 12.36
N ILE A 392 15.50 2.87 12.60
CA ILE A 392 15.03 2.44 13.94
C ILE A 392 16.18 2.53 14.95
N ALA A 393 17.38 2.03 14.59
CA ALA A 393 18.55 2.03 15.45
C ALA A 393 18.98 3.44 15.83
N ILE A 394 19.15 4.33 14.84
CA ILE A 394 19.64 5.68 15.10
C ILE A 394 18.61 6.53 15.87
N GLN A 395 17.31 6.34 15.61
CA GLN A 395 16.24 6.98 16.38
C GLN A 395 16.13 6.42 17.80
N THR A 396 16.55 5.18 18.04
CA THR A 396 16.67 4.62 19.41
C THR A 396 17.76 5.34 20.19
N LEU A 397 18.87 5.69 19.55
CA LEU A 397 19.97 6.40 20.20
C LEU A 397 19.65 7.88 20.46
N TYR A 398 19.02 8.56 19.50
CA TYR A 398 18.92 10.03 19.47
C TYR A 398 17.50 10.61 19.38
N GLY A 399 16.48 9.79 19.20
CA GLY A 399 15.10 10.25 18.92
C GLY A 399 14.92 10.75 17.49
N THR A 400 13.66 11.02 17.13
CA THR A 400 13.27 11.54 15.80
C THR A 400 13.57 13.03 15.66
N ASN A 401 13.58 13.55 14.43
CA ASN A 401 13.69 14.98 14.18
C ASN A 401 12.53 15.75 14.87
N PRO A 402 12.81 16.71 15.78
CA PRO A 402 11.76 17.41 16.52
C PRO A 402 10.95 18.39 15.68
N ASP A 403 11.49 18.87 14.56
CA ASP A 403 10.80 19.76 13.62
C ASP A 403 10.02 18.97 12.55
N GLY A 404 10.14 17.64 12.56
CA GLY A 404 9.66 16.76 11.51
C GLY A 404 10.58 16.75 10.29
N THR A 405 10.43 15.69 9.50
CA THR A 405 11.10 15.48 8.22
C THR A 405 10.08 15.68 7.13
N ARG A 406 10.35 16.60 6.20
CA ARG A 406 9.55 16.80 4.97
C ARG A 406 8.06 16.99 5.19
N THR A 407 7.66 17.70 6.26
CA THR A 407 6.26 17.83 6.75
C THR A 407 5.22 18.46 5.80
N GLY A 408 5.58 18.78 4.55
CA GLY A 408 4.67 19.27 3.52
C GLY A 408 4.57 18.27 2.38
N ASN A 409 3.72 18.53 1.39
CA ASN A 409 3.54 17.59 0.28
C ASN A 409 4.84 17.39 -0.51
N THR A 410 5.35 16.17 -0.48
CA THR A 410 6.62 15.77 -1.09
C THR A 410 6.37 14.78 -2.22
N THR A 411 6.96 15.04 -3.39
CA THR A 411 7.01 14.05 -4.48
C THR A 411 8.38 13.38 -4.45
N TYR A 412 8.38 12.04 -4.39
CA TYR A 412 9.54 11.17 -4.51
C TYR A 412 9.57 10.54 -5.92
N GLY A 413 10.76 10.29 -6.46
CA GLY A 413 10.89 9.67 -7.78
C GLY A 413 11.05 10.67 -8.91
N PHE A 414 10.31 10.49 -9.99
CA PHE A 414 10.26 11.47 -11.07
C PHE A 414 9.53 12.74 -10.61
N ASN A 415 9.85 13.89 -11.19
CA ASN A 415 9.26 15.18 -10.81
C ASN A 415 9.37 15.49 -9.31
N SER A 416 10.39 14.94 -8.64
CA SER A 416 10.62 15.12 -7.23
C SER A 416 10.63 16.60 -6.84
N THR A 417 9.99 16.92 -5.72
CA THR A 417 10.05 18.28 -5.13
C THR A 417 11.40 18.55 -4.46
N GLU A 418 12.19 17.49 -4.30
CA GLU A 418 13.49 17.46 -3.66
C GLU A 418 14.60 17.36 -4.70
N THR A 419 15.69 18.11 -4.52
CA THR A 419 16.80 18.17 -5.50
C THR A 419 17.94 17.22 -5.15
N ASP A 420 17.59 16.09 -4.58
CA ASP A 420 18.46 15.34 -3.70
C ASP A 420 18.39 13.84 -4.09
N ILE A 421 18.75 12.86 -3.24
CA ILE A 421 18.65 11.44 -3.65
C ILE A 421 17.22 10.99 -3.99
N ASN A 422 16.20 11.78 -3.60
CA ASN A 422 14.80 11.51 -3.88
C ASN A 422 14.39 11.82 -5.33
N ASP A 423 15.17 12.61 -6.09
CA ASP A 423 14.96 12.77 -7.54
C ASP A 423 15.57 11.59 -8.30
N TRP A 424 14.75 10.60 -8.65
CA TRP A 424 15.28 9.38 -9.25
C TRP A 424 15.67 9.54 -10.72
N SER A 425 15.29 10.64 -11.36
CA SER A 425 15.61 10.90 -12.77
C SER A 425 17.11 11.07 -13.03
N GLN A 426 17.90 11.34 -11.99
CA GLN A 426 19.35 11.51 -12.08
C GLN A 426 20.13 10.19 -12.18
N PHE A 427 19.55 9.05 -11.77
CA PHE A 427 20.23 7.76 -11.71
C PHE A 427 20.15 7.00 -13.03
N VAL A 428 20.79 7.58 -14.05
CA VAL A 428 20.76 7.10 -15.42
C VAL A 428 21.92 6.13 -15.69
N VAL A 429 21.59 4.92 -16.12
CA VAL A 429 22.55 3.88 -16.52
C VAL A 429 22.57 3.76 -18.04
N VAL A 430 23.75 4.00 -18.64
CA VAL A 430 23.96 3.89 -20.09
C VAL A 430 24.67 2.58 -20.42
N GLN A 431 24.01 1.73 -21.22
CA GLN A 431 24.55 0.44 -21.67
C GLN A 431 24.41 0.28 -23.19
N PRO A 432 25.14 -0.67 -23.82
CA PRO A 432 25.06 -0.89 -25.27
C PRO A 432 23.64 -1.14 -25.79
N GLU A 433 22.80 -1.79 -24.98
CA GLU A 433 21.41 -2.13 -25.28
C GLU A 433 20.41 -1.00 -25.04
N GLY A 434 20.79 0.08 -24.36
CA GLY A 434 19.87 1.18 -24.05
C GLY A 434 20.30 2.05 -22.87
N THR A 435 19.55 3.10 -22.63
CA THR A 435 19.65 3.96 -21.45
C THR A 435 18.46 3.68 -20.55
N TYR A 436 18.71 3.45 -19.27
CA TYR A 436 17.68 3.08 -18.29
C TYR A 436 17.81 3.97 -17.06
N VAL A 437 16.68 4.23 -16.40
CA VAL A 437 16.68 4.85 -15.07
C VAL A 437 16.58 3.74 -14.03
N ARG A 438 17.39 3.87 -12.98
CA ARG A 438 17.48 2.90 -11.90
C ARG A 438 17.38 3.65 -10.57
N PRO A 439 16.33 3.46 -9.75
CA PRO A 439 16.23 4.19 -8.49
C PRO A 439 17.42 3.92 -7.55
N PRO A 440 17.70 4.75 -6.55
CA PRO A 440 18.68 4.41 -5.52
C PRO A 440 18.12 3.35 -4.56
N SER A 441 18.93 2.86 -3.63
CA SER A 441 18.46 1.98 -2.54
C SER A 441 18.48 2.67 -1.18
N TYR A 442 17.31 2.81 -0.56
CA TYR A 442 17.09 3.45 0.74
C TYR A 442 15.65 3.24 1.23
N ALA A 443 15.40 3.61 2.48
CA ALA A 443 14.06 3.74 3.03
C ALA A 443 13.62 5.21 3.01
N ILE A 444 12.44 5.49 2.43
CA ILE A 444 11.80 6.80 2.47
C ILE A 444 11.34 7.06 3.90
N TYR A 445 11.78 8.17 4.49
CA TYR A 445 11.32 8.66 5.78
C TYR A 445 10.71 10.04 5.63
N ASP A 446 9.41 10.11 5.87
CA ASP A 446 8.58 11.31 5.90
C ASP A 446 7.73 11.31 7.17
N THR A 447 7.39 12.50 7.68
CA THR A 447 6.61 12.67 8.91
C THR A 447 5.31 13.46 8.73
N GLY A 448 5.01 13.92 7.51
CA GLY A 448 3.68 14.43 7.21
C GLY A 448 3.61 15.21 5.90
N GLY A 449 2.39 15.45 5.45
CA GLY A 449 2.16 15.96 4.11
C GLY A 449 1.06 15.17 3.46
N VAL A 450 0.89 15.40 2.16
CA VAL A 450 0.19 14.47 1.26
C VAL A 450 1.18 14.18 0.16
N ASP A 451 1.82 13.02 0.26
CA ASP A 451 3.04 12.70 -0.43
C ASP A 451 2.76 11.78 -1.63
N THR A 452 3.69 11.77 -2.59
CA THR A 452 3.52 11.02 -3.85
C THR A 452 4.79 10.29 -4.22
N ILE A 453 4.70 9.00 -4.54
CA ILE A 453 5.75 8.30 -5.28
C ILE A 453 5.39 8.33 -6.76
N ASP A 454 6.22 9.04 -7.55
CA ASP A 454 6.03 9.23 -8.98
C ASP A 454 7.00 8.35 -9.79
N LEU A 455 6.43 7.34 -10.45
CA LEU A 455 7.11 6.35 -11.29
C LEU A 455 6.97 6.66 -12.78
N SER A 456 6.46 7.84 -13.13
CA SER A 456 6.03 8.22 -14.49
C SER A 456 7.05 8.08 -15.60
N GLY A 457 8.34 8.17 -15.27
CA GLY A 457 9.40 8.05 -16.25
C GLY A 457 9.77 6.60 -16.58
N TYR A 458 9.18 5.62 -15.89
CA TYR A 458 9.38 4.21 -16.17
C TYR A 458 8.45 3.70 -17.27
N THR A 459 8.96 2.76 -18.06
CA THR A 459 8.24 2.15 -19.20
C THR A 459 7.97 0.67 -19.03
N ARG A 460 8.64 0.03 -18.05
CA ARG A 460 8.36 -1.35 -17.66
C ARG A 460 7.46 -1.37 -16.43
N GLY A 461 6.72 -2.46 -16.28
CA GLY A 461 5.91 -2.71 -15.09
C GLY A 461 6.72 -2.70 -13.80
N GLN A 462 6.18 -2.00 -12.80
CA GLN A 462 6.72 -1.78 -11.47
C GLN A 462 5.91 -2.56 -10.43
N THR A 463 6.47 -2.77 -9.24
CA THR A 463 5.69 -3.20 -8.08
C THR A 463 5.95 -2.24 -6.94
N LEU A 464 4.94 -1.45 -6.61
CA LEU A 464 4.97 -0.40 -5.59
C LEU A 464 4.03 -0.77 -4.44
N SER A 465 4.54 -0.63 -3.23
CA SER A 465 3.74 -0.74 -2.00
C SER A 465 3.90 0.53 -1.20
N LEU A 466 2.78 1.19 -0.89
CA LEU A 466 2.71 2.36 0.00
C LEU A 466 2.60 1.94 1.48
N ILE A 467 2.66 0.64 1.77
CA ILE A 467 2.60 0.10 3.14
C ILE A 467 3.97 0.30 3.81
N PRO A 468 4.02 0.89 5.02
CA PRO A 468 5.27 1.04 5.77
C PRO A 468 5.94 -0.30 6.05
N GLU A 469 7.26 -0.30 6.14
CA GLU A 469 8.09 -1.49 6.36
C GLU A 469 7.97 -2.56 5.26
N THR A 470 7.57 -2.16 4.06
CA THR A 470 7.56 -3.03 2.88
C THR A 470 8.49 -2.52 1.79
N PHE A 471 8.94 -3.44 0.96
CA PHE A 471 9.80 -3.13 -0.18
C PHE A 471 8.99 -2.97 -1.46
N SER A 472 9.48 -2.09 -2.31
CA SER A 472 9.05 -1.88 -3.69
C SER A 472 10.14 -2.34 -4.65
N SER A 473 9.70 -2.90 -5.78
CA SER A 473 10.55 -3.44 -6.83
C SER A 473 10.51 -2.52 -8.05
N LEU A 474 11.52 -1.65 -8.19
CA LEU A 474 11.46 -0.48 -9.09
C LEU A 474 12.65 -0.36 -10.07
N GLY A 475 12.34 0.03 -11.31
CA GLY A 475 13.24 0.49 -12.38
C GLY A 475 12.99 -0.16 -13.74
N ASP A 476 13.78 0.26 -14.75
CA ASP A 476 13.48 0.01 -16.17
C ASP A 476 14.31 -1.06 -16.90
N ARG A 477 15.26 -1.73 -16.24
CA ARG A 477 16.24 -2.56 -16.96
C ARG A 477 15.68 -3.95 -17.33
N PRO A 478 15.83 -4.39 -18.59
CA PRO A 478 15.63 -5.78 -19.00
C PRO A 478 16.93 -6.54 -18.76
N ASP A 479 17.15 -6.93 -17.52
CA ASP A 479 18.30 -7.73 -17.15
C ASP A 479 17.95 -9.22 -17.40
N ASN A 480 18.81 -9.93 -18.12
CA ASN A 480 18.61 -11.34 -18.52
C ASN A 480 18.99 -12.35 -17.43
N ASN A 481 19.58 -11.90 -16.33
CA ASN A 481 19.97 -12.68 -15.17
C ASN A 481 19.06 -12.40 -13.95
N SER A 482 18.31 -11.30 -13.96
CA SER A 482 17.35 -10.83 -12.97
C SER A 482 16.35 -9.85 -13.63
N PRO A 483 15.19 -10.35 -14.08
CA PRO A 483 14.29 -9.61 -14.98
C PRO A 483 13.58 -8.41 -14.34
N VAL A 484 13.72 -8.21 -13.03
CA VAL A 484 13.05 -7.16 -12.23
C VAL A 484 14.02 -6.68 -11.15
N TYR A 485 14.00 -5.39 -10.88
CA TYR A 485 14.73 -4.81 -9.77
C TYR A 485 13.97 -5.03 -8.46
N VAL A 486 14.42 -5.99 -7.67
CA VAL A 486 13.73 -6.39 -6.44
C VAL A 486 14.29 -5.62 -5.24
N ASN A 487 13.42 -5.19 -4.35
CA ASN A 487 13.74 -4.55 -3.06
C ASN A 487 14.62 -3.30 -3.16
N SER A 488 14.35 -2.45 -4.15
CA SER A 488 15.14 -1.24 -4.37
C SER A 488 14.80 -0.14 -3.36
N VAL A 489 13.53 0.12 -3.09
CA VAL A 489 13.09 1.22 -2.21
C VAL A 489 12.14 0.65 -1.18
N SER A 490 12.18 1.17 0.05
CA SER A 490 11.21 0.82 1.09
C SER A 490 10.64 2.09 1.74
N ILE A 491 9.58 1.94 2.53
CA ILE A 491 8.99 3.03 3.32
C ILE A 491 9.31 2.76 4.79
N ALA A 492 9.87 3.75 5.47
CA ALA A 492 10.28 3.63 6.86
C ALA A 492 9.07 3.54 7.81
N ARG A 493 9.32 3.00 9.01
CA ARG A 493 8.31 2.91 10.07
C ARG A 493 7.75 4.29 10.41
N GLY A 494 6.42 4.39 10.45
CA GLY A 494 5.72 5.61 10.83
C GLY A 494 5.57 6.65 9.73
N THR A 495 6.16 6.41 8.55
CA THR A 495 5.92 7.22 7.35
C THR A 495 4.62 6.78 6.67
N ILE A 496 3.82 7.72 6.20
CA ILE A 496 2.62 7.45 5.40
C ILE A 496 2.83 8.16 4.07
N ILE A 497 2.62 7.43 2.96
CA ILE A 497 2.63 8.00 1.61
C ILE A 497 1.24 7.82 1.04
N GLU A 498 0.59 8.90 0.64
CA GLU A 498 -0.81 8.88 0.23
C GLU A 498 -0.96 8.53 -1.25
N ASN A 499 -0.04 8.94 -2.12
CA ASN A 499 -0.28 8.87 -3.56
C ASN A 499 0.80 8.08 -4.29
N ALA A 500 0.39 7.49 -5.41
CA ALA A 500 1.27 6.82 -6.33
C ALA A 500 0.87 7.13 -7.77
N ILE A 501 1.89 7.30 -8.60
CA ILE A 501 1.73 7.44 -10.04
C ILE A 501 2.61 6.37 -10.70
N GLY A 502 2.01 5.49 -11.48
CA GLY A 502 2.64 4.46 -12.29
C GLY A 502 3.41 4.99 -13.49
N GLY A 503 4.01 4.07 -14.23
CA GLY A 503 4.72 4.30 -15.49
C GLY A 503 3.82 4.05 -16.70
N SER A 504 4.42 3.61 -17.82
CA SER A 504 3.69 3.19 -19.02
C SER A 504 3.66 1.67 -19.23
N GLY A 505 4.02 0.91 -18.19
CA GLY A 505 4.06 -0.55 -18.22
C GLY A 505 3.09 -1.12 -17.20
N ASN A 506 2.87 -2.44 -17.24
CA ASN A 506 1.93 -3.12 -16.36
C ASN A 506 2.38 -3.09 -14.89
N ASP A 507 1.86 -2.14 -14.14
CA ASP A 507 2.25 -1.86 -12.77
C ASP A 507 1.37 -2.60 -11.75
N SER A 508 1.93 -2.88 -10.58
CA SER A 508 1.19 -3.36 -9.42
C SER A 508 1.41 -2.38 -8.28
N ILE A 509 0.37 -1.61 -7.95
CA ILE A 509 0.41 -0.56 -6.94
C ILE A 509 -0.56 -0.94 -5.82
N THR A 510 -0.04 -1.02 -4.59
CA THR A 510 -0.85 -1.24 -3.38
C THR A 510 -0.74 -0.02 -2.48
N GLY A 511 -1.88 0.57 -2.14
CA GLY A 511 -2.03 1.65 -1.17
C GLY A 511 -1.85 1.16 0.28
N ASN A 512 -2.37 1.93 1.24
CA ASN A 512 -2.23 1.66 2.66
C ASN A 512 -3.57 1.79 3.39
N PHE A 513 -3.61 2.42 4.56
CA PHE A 513 -4.83 2.59 5.36
C PHE A 513 -5.37 4.02 5.32
N ALA A 514 -4.62 4.93 4.71
CA ALA A 514 -5.00 6.31 4.50
C ALA A 514 -5.62 6.45 3.11
N ASN A 515 -6.41 7.50 2.92
CA ASN A 515 -7.00 7.80 1.61
C ASN A 515 -5.91 8.00 0.56
N ASN A 516 -5.88 7.12 -0.43
CA ASN A 516 -4.87 7.11 -1.48
C ASN A 516 -5.41 7.62 -2.80
N THR A 517 -4.55 8.31 -3.57
CA THR A 517 -4.78 8.50 -5.02
C THR A 517 -3.78 7.64 -5.79
N LEU A 518 -4.27 6.62 -6.50
CA LEU A 518 -3.44 5.70 -7.29
C LEU A 518 -3.74 5.88 -8.78
N ASP A 519 -2.74 6.31 -9.54
CA ASP A 519 -2.82 6.51 -11.01
C ASP A 519 -1.92 5.49 -11.72
N GLY A 520 -2.48 4.49 -12.38
CA GLY A 520 -1.75 3.47 -13.16
C GLY A 520 -1.18 4.00 -14.48
N ARG A 521 -1.78 5.08 -15.01
CA ARG A 521 -1.49 5.73 -16.30
C ARG A 521 -1.65 4.88 -17.53
N GLY A 522 -0.83 3.87 -17.75
CA GLY A 522 -0.96 3.05 -18.94
C GLY A 522 -0.17 1.77 -18.84
N GLY A 523 -0.66 0.72 -19.46
CA GLY A 523 -0.31 -0.62 -19.04
C GLY A 523 -1.58 -1.35 -18.63
N SER A 524 -1.50 -2.65 -18.39
CA SER A 524 -2.60 -3.37 -17.71
C SER A 524 -2.22 -3.50 -16.25
N ASP A 525 -2.75 -2.59 -15.45
CA ASP A 525 -2.28 -2.30 -14.10
C ASP A 525 -3.14 -2.99 -13.04
N PHE A 526 -2.54 -3.25 -11.89
CA PHE A 526 -3.22 -3.73 -10.70
C PHE A 526 -3.12 -2.65 -9.63
N LEU A 527 -4.26 -2.03 -9.30
CA LEU A 527 -4.38 -1.00 -8.29
C LEU A 527 -5.23 -1.53 -7.14
N ASN A 528 -4.67 -1.52 -5.93
CA ASN A 528 -5.37 -1.90 -4.70
C ASN A 528 -5.27 -0.74 -3.70
N GLY A 529 -6.37 -0.05 -3.43
CA GLY A 529 -6.43 1.09 -2.51
C GLY A 529 -6.07 0.69 -1.08
N GLY A 530 -6.66 -0.41 -0.60
CA GLY A 530 -6.38 -0.96 0.72
C GLY A 530 -7.48 -0.58 1.70
N GLY A 531 -7.23 0.37 2.58
CA GLY A 531 -8.28 0.97 3.40
C GLY A 531 -8.16 2.49 3.40
N GLY A 532 -9.23 3.17 3.80
CA GLY A 532 -9.38 4.60 3.55
C GLY A 532 -10.36 4.82 2.39
N ASP A 533 -10.69 6.07 2.12
CA ASP A 533 -11.55 6.44 0.98
C ASP A 533 -10.64 6.77 -0.21
N ASP A 534 -10.41 5.78 -1.08
CA ASP A 534 -9.39 5.83 -2.12
C ASP A 534 -9.93 6.34 -3.46
N THR A 535 -9.07 6.93 -4.28
CA THR A 535 -9.34 7.27 -5.68
C THR A 535 -8.39 6.50 -6.59
N LEU A 536 -8.96 5.66 -7.46
CA LEU A 536 -8.25 4.79 -8.37
C LEU A 536 -8.47 5.24 -9.82
N ILE A 537 -7.36 5.52 -10.52
CA ILE A 537 -7.31 5.90 -11.93
C ILE A 537 -6.51 4.81 -12.64
N GLY A 538 -7.17 3.89 -13.33
CA GLY A 538 -6.50 2.82 -14.08
C GLY A 538 -5.59 3.38 -15.17
N GLY A 539 -6.15 4.26 -16.01
CA GLY A 539 -5.46 4.83 -17.15
C GLY A 539 -5.70 4.01 -18.42
N PHE A 540 -4.75 3.95 -19.34
CA PHE A 540 -4.90 3.18 -20.58
C PHE A 540 -4.49 1.72 -20.40
N GLY A 541 -5.46 0.83 -20.46
CA GLY A 541 -5.24 -0.59 -20.61
C GLY A 541 -6.43 -1.35 -20.07
N ALA A 542 -6.20 -2.62 -19.71
CA ALA A 542 -7.23 -3.43 -19.05
C ALA A 542 -6.79 -3.61 -17.60
N ASP A 543 -7.30 -2.75 -16.73
CA ASP A 543 -6.80 -2.59 -15.38
C ASP A 543 -7.64 -3.37 -14.36
N THR A 544 -7.06 -3.64 -13.20
CA THR A 544 -7.76 -4.22 -12.05
C THR A 544 -7.77 -3.21 -10.93
N LEU A 545 -8.94 -2.66 -10.62
CA LEU A 545 -9.16 -1.65 -9.60
C LEU A 545 -9.88 -2.29 -8.41
N ILE A 546 -9.20 -2.33 -7.26
CA ILE A 546 -9.72 -2.83 -5.99
C ILE A 546 -9.69 -1.68 -5.00
N GLY A 547 -10.85 -1.12 -4.62
CA GLY A 547 -10.88 -0.03 -3.62
C GLY A 547 -10.44 -0.56 -2.26
N GLY A 548 -11.27 -1.43 -1.68
CA GLY A 548 -10.91 -2.17 -0.48
C GLY A 548 -11.88 -1.86 0.65
N ALA A 549 -11.39 -1.22 1.71
CA ALA A 549 -12.17 -0.88 2.89
C ALA A 549 -12.31 0.64 3.05
N GLY A 550 -13.49 1.17 2.76
CA GLY A 550 -13.80 2.59 2.86
C GLY A 550 -14.88 2.92 1.87
N PHE A 551 -14.92 4.17 1.41
CA PHE A 551 -15.75 4.60 0.30
C PHE A 551 -14.84 4.96 -0.89
N ASP A 552 -14.75 4.04 -1.85
CA ASP A 552 -13.71 4.09 -2.88
C ASP A 552 -14.26 4.54 -4.23
N THR A 553 -13.47 5.34 -4.95
CA THR A 553 -13.84 5.97 -6.22
C THR A 553 -13.00 5.43 -7.38
N ALA A 554 -13.66 4.95 -8.44
CA ALA A 554 -13.04 4.77 -9.75
C ALA A 554 -13.21 6.04 -10.59
N ASP A 555 -12.10 6.67 -10.99
CA ASP A 555 -12.11 7.94 -11.70
C ASP A 555 -11.73 7.77 -13.18
N TYR A 556 -12.72 8.01 -14.06
CA TYR A 556 -12.60 7.98 -15.51
C TYR A 556 -12.72 9.37 -16.16
N SER A 557 -12.56 10.45 -15.39
CA SER A 557 -12.65 11.83 -15.88
C SER A 557 -11.63 12.16 -16.97
N GLY A 558 -10.51 11.42 -17.03
CA GLY A 558 -9.50 11.50 -18.09
C GLY A 558 -9.91 10.90 -19.44
N ALA A 559 -11.06 10.21 -19.53
CA ALA A 559 -11.49 9.57 -20.77
C ALA A 559 -11.81 10.58 -21.87
N THR A 560 -11.45 10.22 -23.10
CA THR A 560 -11.60 11.08 -24.29
C THR A 560 -12.80 10.71 -25.18
N SER A 561 -13.66 9.82 -24.68
CA SER A 561 -14.96 9.43 -25.26
C SER A 561 -15.81 8.79 -24.17
N GLY A 562 -17.12 8.64 -24.43
CA GLY A 562 -18.03 8.02 -23.47
C GLY A 562 -17.63 6.61 -23.07
N ILE A 563 -17.85 6.27 -21.81
CA ILE A 563 -17.49 5.01 -21.17
C ILE A 563 -18.72 4.28 -20.61
N THR A 564 -18.55 3.02 -20.26
CA THR A 564 -19.60 2.23 -19.64
C THR A 564 -19.06 1.48 -18.43
N VAL A 565 -19.54 1.85 -17.24
CA VAL A 565 -19.14 1.25 -15.96
C VAL A 565 -20.34 0.56 -15.33
N ARG A 566 -20.13 -0.65 -14.81
CA ARG A 566 -21.15 -1.45 -14.12
C ARG A 566 -20.57 -2.03 -12.84
N LEU A 567 -20.88 -1.43 -11.70
CA LEU A 567 -20.40 -1.87 -10.38
C LEU A 567 -20.98 -3.23 -9.99
N TRP A 568 -22.27 -3.49 -10.27
CA TRP A 568 -22.91 -4.80 -9.99
C TRP A 568 -22.24 -6.00 -10.67
N ASN A 569 -21.48 -5.79 -11.74
CA ASN A 569 -20.72 -6.83 -12.45
C ASN A 569 -19.20 -6.63 -12.37
N GLY A 570 -18.74 -5.55 -11.72
CA GLY A 570 -17.31 -5.23 -11.60
C GLY A 570 -16.60 -5.02 -12.93
N THR A 571 -17.22 -4.33 -13.89
CA THR A 571 -16.64 -4.12 -15.23
C THR A 571 -16.75 -2.68 -15.69
N ALA A 572 -15.70 -2.17 -16.33
CA ALA A 572 -15.75 -0.95 -17.14
C ALA A 572 -15.22 -1.21 -18.56
N ASN A 573 -15.71 -0.43 -19.53
CA ASN A 573 -15.36 -0.54 -20.95
C ASN A 573 -15.40 0.82 -21.65
N GLY A 574 -14.68 0.95 -22.76
CA GLY A 574 -14.58 2.15 -23.57
C GLY A 574 -13.41 3.06 -23.17
N ASN A 575 -12.66 3.55 -24.17
CA ASN A 575 -11.54 4.47 -23.97
C ASN A 575 -10.47 3.94 -22.99
N VAL A 576 -10.07 4.73 -22.00
CA VAL A 576 -9.21 4.35 -20.87
C VAL A 576 -9.80 3.19 -20.07
N ALA A 577 -11.13 3.08 -19.94
CA ALA A 577 -11.77 2.02 -19.17
C ALA A 577 -11.84 0.65 -19.88
N GLU A 578 -11.20 0.48 -21.05
CA GLU A 578 -11.42 -0.68 -21.92
C GLU A 578 -10.84 -1.98 -21.35
N GLY A 579 -11.73 -2.80 -20.76
CA GLY A 579 -11.38 -4.11 -20.22
C GLY A 579 -11.10 -4.11 -18.72
N ASP A 580 -11.33 -2.99 -18.05
CA ASP A 580 -11.15 -2.85 -16.62
C ASP A 580 -12.08 -3.75 -15.82
N THR A 581 -11.55 -4.23 -14.70
CA THR A 581 -12.29 -4.95 -13.67
C THR A 581 -12.28 -4.17 -12.36
N LEU A 582 -13.41 -4.13 -11.69
CA LEU A 582 -13.65 -3.31 -10.50
C LEU A 582 -14.18 -4.18 -9.37
N SER A 583 -13.71 -3.95 -8.14
CA SER A 583 -14.27 -4.56 -6.94
C SER A 583 -14.10 -3.65 -5.72
N SER A 584 -15.08 -3.67 -4.81
CA SER A 584 -15.12 -2.77 -3.65
C SER A 584 -14.95 -1.31 -4.09
N ILE A 585 -15.83 -0.87 -4.99
CA ILE A 585 -15.89 0.50 -5.50
C ILE A 585 -17.34 0.94 -5.32
N GLU A 586 -17.53 2.06 -4.64
CA GLU A 586 -18.84 2.62 -4.31
C GLU A 586 -19.09 3.94 -5.06
N ALA A 587 -18.04 4.54 -5.65
CA ALA A 587 -18.15 5.75 -6.44
C ALA A 587 -17.53 5.64 -7.83
N VAL A 588 -18.17 6.29 -8.80
CA VAL A 588 -17.66 6.40 -10.16
C VAL A 588 -17.75 7.84 -10.63
N ILE A 589 -16.63 8.35 -11.14
CA ILE A 589 -16.59 9.61 -11.89
C ILE A 589 -16.46 9.25 -13.38
N GLY A 590 -17.44 9.68 -14.16
CA GLY A 590 -17.48 9.57 -15.62
C GLY A 590 -16.58 10.59 -16.32
N SER A 591 -16.74 10.66 -17.63
CA SER A 591 -15.99 11.49 -18.56
C SER A 591 -16.72 12.81 -18.87
N THR A 592 -16.20 13.60 -19.81
CA THR A 592 -16.92 14.78 -20.36
C THR A 592 -17.83 14.44 -21.55
N TYR A 593 -18.10 13.15 -21.76
CA TYR A 593 -18.87 12.61 -22.88
C TYR A 593 -19.98 11.70 -22.37
N GLY A 594 -20.95 11.38 -23.24
CA GLY A 594 -22.09 10.55 -22.87
C GLY A 594 -21.72 9.16 -22.36
N ASP A 595 -21.92 8.96 -21.06
CA ASP A 595 -21.54 7.77 -20.31
C ASP A 595 -22.75 6.91 -19.93
N ILE A 596 -22.47 5.65 -19.60
CA ILE A 596 -23.44 4.73 -19.02
C ILE A 596 -22.86 4.21 -17.71
N LEU A 597 -23.35 4.73 -16.58
CA LEU A 597 -22.91 4.36 -15.25
C LEU A 597 -24.03 3.58 -14.55
N ALA A 598 -23.72 2.38 -14.07
CA ALA A 598 -24.65 1.57 -13.30
C ALA A 598 -24.02 1.13 -11.98
N GLY A 599 -24.69 1.43 -10.87
CA GLY A 599 -24.30 1.07 -9.52
C GLY A 599 -24.54 -0.40 -9.21
N SER A 600 -24.48 -0.73 -7.93
CA SER A 600 -24.49 -2.06 -7.35
C SER A 600 -25.82 -2.33 -6.63
N SER A 601 -25.77 -3.09 -5.54
CA SER A 601 -26.89 -3.22 -4.59
C SER A 601 -26.60 -2.53 -3.25
N GLY A 602 -25.46 -1.84 -3.15
CA GLY A 602 -25.07 -1.00 -2.02
C GLY A 602 -25.36 0.47 -2.32
N ASN A 603 -24.95 1.37 -1.42
CA ASN A 603 -25.16 2.80 -1.62
C ASN A 603 -24.03 3.36 -2.47
N ASP A 604 -24.34 3.76 -3.70
CA ASP A 604 -23.35 4.19 -4.68
C ASP A 604 -23.43 5.70 -4.98
N THR A 605 -22.31 6.29 -5.40
CA THR A 605 -22.26 7.67 -5.93
C THR A 605 -21.82 7.65 -7.39
N LEU A 606 -22.73 8.03 -8.29
CA LEU A 606 -22.46 8.06 -9.73
C LEU A 606 -22.43 9.51 -10.21
N ASN A 607 -21.31 9.93 -10.78
CA ASN A 607 -21.13 11.28 -11.33
C ASN A 607 -20.85 11.21 -12.83
N GLY A 608 -21.81 11.61 -13.67
CA GLY A 608 -21.68 11.63 -15.13
C GLY A 608 -20.79 12.76 -15.65
N TRP A 609 -20.54 13.78 -14.84
CA TRP A 609 -19.72 14.95 -15.16
C TRP A 609 -20.24 15.83 -16.31
N GLY A 610 -20.16 15.37 -17.56
CA GLY A 610 -20.85 16.04 -18.65
C GLY A 610 -20.96 15.17 -19.87
N GLY A 611 -21.84 15.55 -20.79
CA GLY A 611 -22.19 14.70 -21.91
C GLY A 611 -23.70 14.54 -22.00
N LYS A 612 -24.14 13.33 -22.29
CA LYS A 612 -25.54 12.94 -22.15
C LYS A 612 -25.48 11.55 -21.55
N ASP A 613 -25.71 11.50 -20.26
CA ASP A 613 -25.34 10.37 -19.43
C ASP A 613 -26.58 9.56 -19.06
N VAL A 614 -26.36 8.27 -18.83
CA VAL A 614 -27.36 7.36 -18.27
C VAL A 614 -26.80 6.82 -16.97
N LEU A 615 -27.36 7.30 -15.86
CA LEU A 615 -27.00 6.90 -14.50
C LEU A 615 -28.11 6.03 -13.94
N ASN A 616 -27.76 4.82 -13.49
CA ASN A 616 -28.67 3.90 -12.84
C ASN A 616 -28.09 3.46 -11.49
N GLY A 617 -28.64 3.94 -10.38
CA GLY A 617 -28.16 3.63 -9.03
C GLY A 617 -28.21 2.14 -8.72
N GLY A 618 -29.34 1.50 -9.03
CA GLY A 618 -29.52 0.07 -8.87
C GLY A 618 -30.35 -0.22 -7.64
N GLY A 619 -29.75 -0.67 -6.54
CA GLY A 619 -30.43 -0.69 -5.26
C GLY A 619 -29.49 -0.30 -4.14
N GLY A 620 -30.03 0.13 -3.01
CA GLY A 620 -29.27 0.94 -2.05
C GLY A 620 -29.81 2.36 -2.07
N ASP A 621 -29.31 3.21 -1.17
CA ASP A 621 -29.64 4.64 -1.15
C ASP A 621 -28.56 5.38 -1.94
N ASP A 622 -28.83 5.64 -3.21
CA ASP A 622 -27.81 6.11 -4.17
C ASP A 622 -27.78 7.64 -4.30
N THR A 623 -26.64 8.19 -4.68
CA THR A 623 -26.48 9.61 -5.08
C THR A 623 -26.09 9.71 -6.56
N LEU A 624 -26.93 10.36 -7.35
CA LEU A 624 -26.75 10.53 -8.78
C LEU A 624 -26.52 12.00 -9.14
N ILE A 625 -25.36 12.27 -9.74
CA ILE A 625 -24.94 13.59 -10.23
C ILE A 625 -24.84 13.48 -11.76
N GLY A 626 -25.86 13.96 -12.48
CA GLY A 626 -25.87 13.92 -13.95
C GLY A 626 -24.72 14.73 -14.56
N GLY A 627 -24.56 15.98 -14.08
CA GLY A 627 -23.55 16.89 -14.61
C GLY A 627 -24.10 17.74 -15.75
N PHE A 628 -23.26 18.20 -16.67
CA PHE A 628 -23.73 18.96 -17.82
C PHE A 628 -24.25 18.04 -18.92
N GLY A 629 -25.56 18.04 -19.17
CA GLY A 629 -26.09 17.19 -20.21
C GLY A 629 -27.59 17.22 -20.25
N ALA A 630 -28.17 16.36 -21.08
CA ALA A 630 -29.59 16.04 -20.98
C ALA A 630 -29.69 14.58 -20.54
N ASP A 631 -29.57 14.38 -19.24
CA ASP A 631 -29.18 13.12 -18.63
C ASP A 631 -30.40 12.28 -18.24
N THR A 632 -30.16 11.00 -18.01
CA THR A 632 -31.17 10.05 -17.53
C THR A 632 -30.72 9.51 -16.19
N LEU A 633 -31.39 9.94 -15.12
CA LEU A 633 -31.13 9.54 -13.73
C LEU A 633 -32.21 8.56 -13.29
N ILE A 634 -31.79 7.34 -12.98
CA ILE A 634 -32.65 6.24 -12.51
C ILE A 634 -32.12 5.85 -11.14
N GLY A 635 -32.81 6.18 -10.05
CA GLY A 635 -32.33 5.80 -8.71
C GLY A 635 -32.39 4.29 -8.52
N GLY A 636 -33.61 3.76 -8.49
CA GLY A 636 -33.83 2.32 -8.50
C GLY A 636 -34.57 1.88 -7.25
N ALA A 637 -33.94 1.04 -6.44
CA ALA A 637 -34.52 0.49 -5.23
C ALA A 637 -33.81 0.99 -3.98
N GLY A 638 -34.41 1.94 -3.28
CA GLY A 638 -33.93 2.47 -2.02
C GLY A 638 -34.47 3.87 -1.83
N PHE A 639 -33.72 4.73 -1.17
CA PHE A 639 -34.00 6.15 -1.08
C PHE A 639 -32.93 6.93 -1.84
N ASP A 640 -33.26 7.31 -3.08
CA ASP A 640 -32.27 7.77 -4.04
C ASP A 640 -32.28 9.30 -4.19
N THR A 641 -31.09 9.89 -4.30
CA THR A 641 -30.86 11.34 -4.36
C THR A 641 -30.38 11.77 -5.74
N ALA A 642 -31.09 12.70 -6.38
CA ALA A 642 -30.55 13.49 -7.48
C ALA A 642 -29.87 14.76 -6.93
N ASP A 643 -28.57 14.90 -7.16
CA ASP A 643 -27.77 16.00 -6.63
C ASP A 643 -27.41 17.02 -7.73
N TYR A 644 -27.95 18.23 -7.57
CA TYR A 644 -27.71 19.38 -8.44
C TYR A 644 -26.95 20.52 -7.73
N SER A 645 -26.29 20.25 -6.61
CA SER A 645 -25.51 21.23 -5.84
C SER A 645 -24.40 21.91 -6.65
N GLY A 646 -23.91 21.24 -7.70
CA GLY A 646 -22.95 21.79 -8.67
C GLY A 646 -23.51 22.84 -9.64
N ALA A 647 -24.83 23.10 -9.65
CA ALA A 647 -25.44 24.06 -10.57
C ALA A 647 -24.99 25.50 -10.29
N THR A 648 -24.73 26.24 -11.37
CA THR A 648 -24.25 27.64 -11.33
C THR A 648 -25.35 28.68 -11.55
N SER A 649 -26.62 28.24 -11.58
CA SER A 649 -27.83 29.07 -11.60
C SER A 649 -29.00 28.23 -11.09
N GLY A 650 -30.10 28.88 -10.73
CA GLY A 650 -31.30 28.20 -10.23
C GLY A 650 -31.85 27.18 -11.23
N ILE A 651 -32.37 26.08 -10.70
CA ILE A 651 -32.89 24.94 -11.45
C ILE A 651 -34.38 24.75 -11.21
N THR A 652 -34.97 23.83 -11.97
CA THR A 652 -36.36 23.42 -11.79
C THR A 652 -36.48 21.90 -11.88
N VAL A 653 -36.74 21.25 -10.75
CA VAL A 653 -36.91 19.79 -10.64
C VAL A 653 -38.37 19.46 -10.33
N ARG A 654 -38.92 18.48 -11.04
CA ARG A 654 -40.29 17.99 -10.85
C ARG A 654 -40.30 16.46 -10.85
N LEU A 655 -40.32 15.85 -9.66
CA LEU A 655 -40.31 14.39 -9.49
C LEU A 655 -41.62 13.75 -9.99
N TRP A 656 -42.78 14.40 -9.78
CA TRP A 656 -44.07 13.90 -10.28
C TRP A 656 -44.15 13.73 -11.81
N ASN A 657 -43.30 14.44 -12.56
CA ASN A 657 -43.21 14.34 -14.03
C ASN A 657 -41.87 13.76 -14.50
N GLY A 658 -40.96 13.44 -13.57
CA GLY A 658 -39.63 12.92 -13.87
C GLY A 658 -38.79 13.85 -14.74
N THR A 659 -38.80 15.16 -14.50
CA THR A 659 -38.05 16.13 -15.32
C THR A 659 -37.29 17.13 -14.47
N ALA A 660 -36.06 17.44 -14.86
CA ALA A 660 -35.33 18.61 -14.38
C ALA A 660 -34.88 19.51 -15.55
N ASN A 661 -34.73 20.80 -15.29
CA ASN A 661 -34.33 21.82 -16.27
C ASN A 661 -33.51 22.93 -15.62
N GLY A 662 -32.73 23.65 -16.43
CA GLY A 662 -31.87 24.75 -16.01
C GLY A 662 -30.46 24.30 -15.63
N ASN A 663 -29.45 25.02 -16.13
CA ASN A 663 -28.03 24.77 -15.84
C ASN A 663 -27.60 23.31 -16.15
N VAL A 664 -26.91 22.66 -15.23
CA VAL A 664 -26.55 21.22 -15.27
C VAL A 664 -27.79 20.33 -15.40
N ALA A 665 -28.95 20.72 -14.88
CA ALA A 665 -30.17 19.91 -14.96
C ALA A 665 -30.91 20.02 -16.32
N GLU A 666 -30.37 20.70 -17.33
CA GLU A 666 -31.10 21.08 -18.55
C GLU A 666 -31.48 19.88 -19.43
N GLY A 667 -32.74 19.46 -19.32
CA GLY A 667 -33.30 18.39 -20.16
C GLY A 667 -33.16 17.01 -19.53
N ASP A 668 -32.80 16.95 -18.25
CA ASP A 668 -32.71 15.72 -17.49
C ASP A 668 -34.08 15.05 -17.30
N THR A 669 -34.02 13.72 -17.29
CA THR A 669 -35.14 12.85 -16.97
C THR A 669 -34.82 12.05 -15.72
N LEU A 670 -35.79 11.97 -14.80
CA LEU A 670 -35.63 11.37 -13.48
C LEU A 670 -36.70 10.29 -13.27
N SER A 671 -36.30 9.17 -12.68
CA SER A 671 -37.24 8.11 -12.26
C SER A 671 -36.73 7.39 -11.03
N SER A 672 -37.65 6.99 -10.15
CA SER A 672 -37.32 6.36 -8.85
C SER A 672 -36.30 7.21 -8.07
N ILE A 673 -36.63 8.49 -7.88
CA ILE A 673 -35.84 9.44 -7.11
C ILE A 673 -36.77 10.00 -6.05
N GLU A 674 -36.35 9.92 -4.79
CA GLU A 674 -37.11 10.37 -3.63
C GLU A 674 -36.45 11.59 -2.95
N ALA A 675 -35.20 11.92 -3.29
CA ALA A 675 -34.51 13.08 -2.78
C ALA A 675 -33.91 13.95 -3.88
N VAL A 676 -33.94 15.27 -3.64
CA VAL A 676 -33.32 16.26 -4.51
C VAL A 676 -32.53 17.25 -3.67
N ILE A 677 -31.27 17.45 -4.05
CA ILE A 677 -30.45 18.56 -3.57
C ILE A 677 -30.38 19.62 -4.68
N GLY A 678 -30.85 20.83 -4.35
CA GLY A 678 -30.79 22.01 -5.18
C GLY A 678 -29.39 22.65 -5.21
N SER A 679 -29.33 23.86 -5.74
CA SER A 679 -28.15 24.67 -5.98
C SER A 679 -27.96 25.75 -4.90
N THR A 680 -26.98 26.65 -5.07
CA THR A 680 -26.87 27.87 -4.22
C THR A 680 -27.72 29.04 -4.71
N TYR A 681 -28.61 28.80 -5.67
CA TYR A 681 -29.43 29.80 -6.33
C TYR A 681 -30.91 29.46 -6.21
N GLY A 682 -31.78 30.44 -6.45
CA GLY A 682 -33.23 30.28 -6.36
C GLY A 682 -33.77 29.14 -7.22
N ASP A 683 -34.14 28.04 -6.56
CA ASP A 683 -34.58 26.81 -7.17
C ASP A 683 -36.08 26.62 -7.09
N ILE A 684 -36.58 25.76 -7.97
CA ILE A 684 -37.95 25.27 -7.95
C ILE A 684 -37.90 23.76 -7.80
N LEU A 685 -38.26 23.24 -6.63
CA LEU A 685 -38.26 21.82 -6.33
C LEU A 685 -39.69 21.35 -6.05
N ALA A 686 -40.20 20.42 -6.87
CA ALA A 686 -41.52 19.83 -6.69
C ALA A 686 -41.41 18.30 -6.60
N GLY A 687 -41.88 17.74 -5.49
CA GLY A 687 -41.91 16.31 -5.23
C GLY A 687 -43.00 15.56 -5.99
N SER A 688 -43.21 14.32 -5.60
CA SER A 688 -44.03 13.30 -6.24
C SER A 688 -45.34 13.10 -5.45
N SER A 689 -45.91 11.89 -5.52
CA SER A 689 -46.97 11.44 -4.61
C SER A 689 -46.45 10.49 -3.52
N GLY A 690 -45.14 10.24 -3.51
CA GLY A 690 -44.41 9.45 -2.52
C GLY A 690 -43.89 10.33 -1.39
N ASN A 691 -43.04 9.77 -0.51
CA ASN A 691 -42.40 10.57 0.54
C ASN A 691 -41.08 11.10 -0.01
N ASP A 692 -40.98 12.41 -0.17
CA ASP A 692 -39.82 13.04 -0.79
C ASP A 692 -39.00 13.88 0.21
N THR A 693 -37.70 14.02 -0.04
CA THR A 693 -36.84 14.98 0.66
C THR A 693 -36.32 16.03 -0.32
N LEU A 694 -36.74 17.28 -0.13
CA LEU A 694 -36.35 18.39 -0.99
C LEU A 694 -35.47 19.35 -0.20
N ASN A 695 -34.23 19.55 -0.66
CA ASN A 695 -33.28 20.47 -0.06
C ASN A 695 -32.93 21.59 -1.05
N GLY A 696 -33.39 22.82 -0.81
CA GLY A 696 -33.10 23.99 -1.65
C GLY A 696 -31.65 24.48 -1.53
N TRP A 697 -30.97 24.11 -0.44
CA TRP A 697 -29.59 24.48 -0.11
C TRP A 697 -29.35 25.98 0.10
N GLY A 698 -29.31 26.80 -0.95
CA GLY A 698 -29.27 28.24 -0.78
C GLY A 698 -29.90 28.96 -1.95
N GLY A 699 -30.35 30.20 -1.75
CA GLY A 699 -31.05 30.93 -2.79
C GLY A 699 -32.34 31.54 -2.28
N LYS A 700 -33.39 31.37 -3.06
CA LYS A 700 -34.75 31.81 -2.75
C LYS A 700 -35.63 30.78 -3.39
N ASP A 701 -35.90 29.73 -2.64
CA ASP A 701 -36.30 28.47 -3.21
C ASP A 701 -37.80 28.31 -3.08
N VAL A 702 -38.40 27.59 -4.02
CA VAL A 702 -39.81 27.21 -3.96
C VAL A 702 -39.86 25.70 -3.84
N LEU A 703 -40.22 25.22 -2.66
CA LEU A 703 -40.29 23.81 -2.32
C LEU A 703 -41.75 23.39 -2.19
N ASN A 704 -42.15 22.36 -2.93
CA ASN A 704 -43.46 21.77 -2.87
C ASN A 704 -43.32 20.25 -2.75
N GLY A 705 -43.62 19.68 -1.59
CA GLY A 705 -43.50 18.23 -1.36
C GLY A 705 -44.38 17.39 -2.29
N GLY A 706 -45.52 17.93 -2.72
CA GLY A 706 -46.49 17.17 -3.49
C GLY A 706 -47.50 16.50 -2.57
N GLY A 707 -47.71 15.21 -2.71
CA GLY A 707 -48.46 14.45 -1.71
C GLY A 707 -47.57 13.36 -1.14
N GLY A 708 -47.77 12.98 0.11
CA GLY A 708 -46.86 12.06 0.78
C GLY A 708 -46.50 12.59 2.14
N ASN A 709 -45.50 12.03 2.80
CA ASN A 709 -44.98 12.61 4.03
C ASN A 709 -43.58 13.14 3.73
N ASP A 710 -43.52 14.43 3.41
CA ASP A 710 -42.32 15.02 2.83
C ASP A 710 -41.46 15.74 3.86
N ILE A 711 -40.16 15.84 3.57
CA ILE A 711 -39.20 16.65 4.31
C ILE A 711 -38.75 17.79 3.41
N LEU A 712 -38.98 19.02 3.84
CA LEU A 712 -38.62 20.24 3.12
C LEU A 712 -37.56 21.02 3.91
N ILE A 713 -36.43 21.28 3.26
CA ILE A 713 -35.29 22.02 3.81
C ILE A 713 -35.03 23.20 2.87
N GLY A 714 -35.34 24.42 3.29
CA GLY A 714 -35.16 25.61 2.46
C GLY A 714 -33.70 26.00 2.33
N GLY A 715 -32.95 25.90 3.43
CA GLY A 715 -31.56 26.30 3.51
C GLY A 715 -31.38 27.81 3.70
N PHE A 716 -30.38 28.40 3.05
CA PHE A 716 -30.13 29.83 3.14
C PHE A 716 -30.97 30.59 2.13
N GLY A 717 -31.98 31.32 2.58
CA GLY A 717 -32.75 32.07 1.61
C GLY A 717 -33.91 32.82 2.20
N ALA A 718 -34.78 33.27 1.30
CA ALA A 718 -36.14 33.66 1.63
C ALA A 718 -37.02 32.70 0.84
N ASP A 719 -37.40 31.61 1.49
CA ASP A 719 -37.87 30.41 0.82
C ASP A 719 -39.38 30.25 0.93
N THR A 720 -39.99 29.61 -0.05
CA THR A 720 -41.43 29.38 -0.12
C THR A 720 -41.72 27.90 -0.02
N PHE A 721 -42.38 27.49 1.07
CA PHE A 721 -42.80 26.12 1.32
C PHE A 721 -44.29 25.96 0.98
N ALA A 722 -44.59 25.41 -0.18
CA ALA A 722 -45.95 25.19 -0.64
C ALA A 722 -46.48 23.84 -0.12
N TYR A 723 -47.53 23.91 0.70
CA TYR A 723 -48.18 22.73 1.27
C TYR A 723 -49.43 22.32 0.48
N LEU A 724 -49.61 21.02 0.27
CA LEU A 724 -50.78 20.45 -0.43
C LEU A 724 -51.52 19.42 0.40
N SER A 725 -50.86 18.32 0.74
CA SER A 725 -51.48 17.16 1.38
C SER A 725 -50.43 16.22 1.93
N GLY A 726 -50.84 15.40 2.91
CA GLY A 726 -49.96 14.45 3.58
C GLY A 726 -49.27 15.05 4.81
N ALA A 727 -48.35 14.30 5.42
CA ALA A 727 -47.73 14.68 6.69
C ALA A 727 -46.33 15.27 6.49
N ASP A 728 -46.29 16.53 6.06
CA ASP A 728 -45.05 17.22 5.68
C ASP A 728 -44.36 17.85 6.89
N VAL A 729 -43.05 17.96 6.79
CA VAL A 729 -42.18 18.58 7.79
C VAL A 729 -41.30 19.62 7.10
N ILE A 730 -41.36 20.86 7.59
CA ILE A 730 -40.38 21.89 7.27
C ILE A 730 -39.34 21.90 8.39
N GLU A 731 -38.09 21.60 8.05
CA GLU A 731 -37.03 21.39 9.03
C GLU A 731 -36.38 22.69 9.52
N ASP A 732 -36.30 23.73 8.70
CA ASP A 732 -35.47 24.92 8.96
C ASP A 732 -36.13 26.28 8.71
N PHE A 733 -37.46 26.35 8.81
CA PHE A 733 -38.23 27.59 8.60
C PHE A 733 -37.68 28.82 9.35
N GLY A 734 -37.45 29.93 8.66
CA GLY A 734 -36.87 31.17 9.19
C GLY A 734 -37.84 32.36 9.24
N THR A 735 -38.50 32.57 10.38
CA THR A 735 -39.44 33.69 10.67
C THR A 735 -38.87 35.12 10.53
N GLY A 736 -37.57 35.26 10.27
CA GLY A 736 -36.89 36.54 10.07
C GLY A 736 -36.13 36.69 8.75
N ASN A 737 -36.01 35.62 7.97
CA ASN A 737 -35.21 35.60 6.73
C ASN A 737 -36.08 35.86 5.48
N GLY A 738 -37.40 35.87 5.65
CA GLY A 738 -38.35 36.09 4.56
C GLY A 738 -38.99 34.80 4.06
N ASP A 739 -38.87 33.71 4.82
CA ASP A 739 -39.52 32.44 4.51
C ASP A 739 -41.02 32.54 4.66
N VAL A 740 -41.72 31.77 3.84
CA VAL A 740 -43.17 31.82 3.71
C VAL A 740 -43.72 30.42 3.48
N ILE A 741 -44.77 30.08 4.23
CA ILE A 741 -45.57 28.87 4.01
C ILE A 741 -46.75 29.23 3.11
N ASP A 742 -46.80 28.65 1.93
CA ASP A 742 -47.89 28.83 0.98
C ASP A 742 -49.00 27.80 1.23
N LEU A 743 -50.14 28.29 1.73
CA LEU A 743 -51.36 27.52 2.00
C LEU A 743 -52.48 27.83 1.00
N THR A 744 -52.20 28.50 -0.12
CA THR A 744 -53.20 28.88 -1.14
C THR A 744 -53.94 27.68 -1.73
N ASN A 745 -53.33 26.49 -1.69
CA ASN A 745 -53.94 25.24 -2.13
C ASN A 745 -54.87 24.59 -1.08
N ILE A 746 -54.87 25.09 0.16
CA ILE A 746 -55.68 24.56 1.26
C ILE A 746 -57.00 25.33 1.36
N GLY A 747 -58.00 24.88 0.61
CA GLY A 747 -59.30 25.56 0.54
C GLY A 747 -60.09 25.66 1.86
N SER A 748 -59.67 24.96 2.92
CA SER A 748 -60.25 25.03 4.26
C SER A 748 -59.70 26.17 5.13
N VAL A 749 -58.63 26.85 4.69
CA VAL A 749 -57.93 27.88 5.48
C VAL A 749 -57.70 29.13 4.62
N SER A 750 -58.31 30.24 5.00
CA SER A 750 -58.25 31.51 4.27
C SER A 750 -57.64 32.67 5.08
N ASN A 751 -57.36 32.43 6.36
CA ASN A 751 -56.83 33.44 7.27
C ASN A 751 -56.21 32.81 8.53
N MET A 752 -55.46 33.62 9.29
CA MET A 752 -54.80 33.20 10.53
C MET A 752 -55.75 32.65 11.60
N THR A 753 -57.01 33.09 11.67
CA THR A 753 -57.96 32.59 12.69
C THR A 753 -58.38 31.17 12.39
N GLU A 754 -58.58 30.84 11.11
CA GLU A 754 -58.87 29.48 10.66
C GLU A 754 -57.65 28.57 10.84
N LEU A 755 -56.44 29.05 10.52
CA LEU A 755 -55.21 28.28 10.73
C LEU A 755 -54.94 28.01 12.22
N GLN A 756 -55.17 29.00 13.09
CA GLN A 756 -55.01 28.84 14.54
C GLN A 756 -55.91 27.75 15.12
N ALA A 757 -57.08 27.52 14.52
CA ALA A 757 -58.01 26.48 14.96
C ALA A 757 -57.51 25.05 14.66
N LEU A 758 -56.53 24.91 13.75
CA LEU A 758 -55.90 23.64 13.35
C LEU A 758 -54.58 23.39 14.07
N TYR A 759 -54.05 24.39 14.77
CA TYR A 759 -52.75 24.33 15.42
C TYR A 759 -52.78 23.47 16.69
N SER A 760 -51.73 22.68 16.86
CA SER A 760 -51.33 22.04 18.09
C SER A 760 -49.81 22.15 18.28
N GLN A 761 -49.36 22.19 19.54
CA GLN A 761 -47.94 22.15 19.86
C GLN A 761 -47.53 20.69 20.13
N SER A 762 -46.50 20.20 19.44
CA SER A 762 -45.87 18.91 19.72
C SER A 762 -44.41 19.12 20.10
N GLY A 763 -44.08 19.03 21.39
CA GLY A 763 -42.73 19.37 21.86
C GLY A 763 -42.38 20.83 21.51
N SER A 764 -41.30 21.02 20.76
CA SER A 764 -40.85 22.31 20.22
C SER A 764 -41.49 22.68 18.88
N ASP A 765 -42.30 21.80 18.29
CA ASP A 765 -42.76 21.94 16.90
C ASP A 765 -44.21 22.42 16.81
N ALA A 766 -44.49 23.29 15.85
CA ALA A 766 -45.84 23.76 15.52
C ALA A 766 -46.45 22.81 14.50
N VAL A 767 -47.59 22.21 14.84
CA VAL A 767 -48.26 21.21 14.00
C VAL A 767 -49.64 21.71 13.60
N PHE A 768 -49.90 21.81 12.30
CA PHE A 768 -51.20 22.16 11.73
C PHE A 768 -51.88 20.89 11.20
N ASP A 769 -53.02 20.50 11.77
CA ASP A 769 -53.78 19.32 11.33
C ASP A 769 -54.95 19.75 10.44
N PHE A 770 -54.83 19.47 9.14
CA PHE A 770 -55.85 19.77 8.13
C PHE A 770 -56.91 18.65 8.01
N GLY A 771 -56.79 17.60 8.82
CA GLY A 771 -57.70 16.46 8.88
C GLY A 771 -57.35 15.36 7.88
N GLY A 772 -57.81 14.14 8.17
CA GLY A 772 -57.61 12.99 7.28
C GLY A 772 -56.16 12.48 7.20
N GLY A 773 -55.31 12.84 8.18
CA GLY A 773 -53.88 12.51 8.20
C GLY A 773 -53.00 13.55 7.52
N ASN A 774 -53.57 14.64 6.99
CA ASN A 774 -52.83 15.75 6.40
C ASN A 774 -52.36 16.69 7.51
N THR A 775 -51.05 16.75 7.74
CA THR A 775 -50.45 17.64 8.75
C THR A 775 -49.26 18.38 8.17
N LEU A 776 -49.06 19.64 8.59
CA LEU A 776 -47.81 20.35 8.36
C LEU A 776 -47.12 20.59 9.70
N THR A 777 -45.90 20.10 9.83
CA THR A 777 -45.05 20.33 11.00
C THR A 777 -43.99 21.36 10.66
N VAL A 778 -43.93 22.45 11.42
CA VAL A 778 -42.84 23.43 11.36
C VAL A 778 -41.96 23.19 12.58
N ARG A 779 -40.76 22.66 12.34
CA ARG A 779 -39.82 22.28 13.41
C ARG A 779 -39.38 23.49 14.22
N ASN A 780 -39.18 23.28 15.52
CA ASN A 780 -38.60 24.28 16.43
C ASN A 780 -39.34 25.63 16.50
N HIS A 781 -40.62 25.64 16.14
CA HIS A 781 -41.48 26.82 16.20
C HIS A 781 -42.67 26.60 17.12
N THR A 782 -43.08 27.67 17.79
CA THR A 782 -44.36 27.77 18.49
C THR A 782 -45.31 28.68 17.72
N TRP A 783 -46.61 28.64 18.03
CA TRP A 783 -47.58 29.56 17.42
C TRP A 783 -47.21 31.04 17.65
N SER A 784 -46.54 31.38 18.75
CA SER A 784 -46.12 32.75 19.02
C SER A 784 -44.95 33.23 18.16
N ASP A 785 -44.20 32.31 17.56
CA ASP A 785 -43.08 32.64 16.68
C ASP A 785 -43.59 32.97 15.26
N LEU A 786 -44.79 32.48 14.92
CA LEU A 786 -45.40 32.61 13.59
C LEU A 786 -46.40 33.79 13.53
N SER A 787 -46.37 34.52 12.43
CA SER A 787 -47.14 35.73 12.16
C SER A 787 -47.90 35.63 10.85
N SER A 788 -48.77 36.61 10.55
CA SER A 788 -49.45 36.65 9.24
C SER A 788 -48.51 36.88 8.05
N GLY A 789 -47.26 37.29 8.30
CA GLY A 789 -46.25 37.44 7.24
C GLY A 789 -45.64 36.12 6.80
N ASP A 790 -45.71 35.09 7.65
CA ASP A 790 -45.13 33.77 7.42
C ASP A 790 -46.04 32.85 6.59
N PHE A 791 -47.23 33.33 6.20
CA PHE A 791 -48.24 32.52 5.50
C PHE A 791 -48.88 33.25 4.30
N LEU A 792 -49.12 32.51 3.22
CA LEU A 792 -49.96 32.94 2.10
C LEU A 792 -51.29 32.17 2.11
N PHE A 793 -52.41 32.88 2.18
CA PHE A 793 -53.77 32.30 2.21
C PHE A 793 -54.58 32.54 0.94
N SER A 794 -54.11 33.40 0.05
CA SER A 794 -54.77 33.74 -1.21
C SER A 794 -53.73 34.25 -2.19
N ASP A 795 -53.87 33.95 -3.48
CA ASP A 795 -52.98 34.41 -4.56
C ASP A 795 -52.65 35.91 -4.40
N ALA A 796 -51.51 36.21 -3.78
CA ALA A 796 -50.83 37.48 -3.96
C ALA A 796 -50.08 37.33 -5.30
N ALA A 797 -50.22 38.30 -6.19
CA ALA A 797 -49.69 38.22 -7.55
C ALA A 797 -48.15 38.05 -7.59
N ALA A 798 -47.65 36.82 -7.51
CA ALA A 798 -46.29 36.37 -7.81
C ALA A 798 -46.28 34.83 -7.91
N GLU A 799 -45.37 34.27 -8.70
CA GLU A 799 -45.28 32.88 -9.15
C GLU A 799 -45.46 31.81 -8.06
N VAL A 800 -46.69 31.33 -7.87
CA VAL A 800 -46.98 30.10 -7.14
C VAL A 800 -47.04 28.95 -8.11
N ILE A 801 -46.25 27.91 -7.87
CA ILE A 801 -46.37 26.63 -8.56
C ILE A 801 -47.69 25.99 -8.13
N LYS A 802 -48.69 26.06 -9.01
CA LYS A 802 -49.94 25.33 -8.84
C LYS A 802 -49.72 23.88 -9.26
N PRO A 803 -49.93 22.88 -8.39
CA PRO A 803 -49.82 21.48 -8.75
C PRO A 803 -51.03 21.01 -9.56
N GLY A 804 -50.79 20.15 -10.55
CA GLY A 804 -51.77 19.15 -10.99
C GLY A 804 -53.12 19.63 -11.55
N MET A 805 -53.16 20.55 -12.52
CA MET A 805 -54.23 20.39 -13.53
C MET A 805 -53.79 19.29 -14.51
N PRO A 806 -54.58 18.22 -14.73
CA PRO A 806 -54.45 17.46 -15.95
C PRO A 806 -54.59 18.48 -17.08
N VAL A 807 -53.61 18.55 -17.97
CA VAL A 807 -53.82 19.25 -19.24
C VAL A 807 -54.96 18.48 -19.91
N ALA A 808 -56.14 19.07 -19.93
CA ALA A 808 -57.21 18.58 -20.77
C ALA A 808 -56.61 18.42 -22.17
N GLU A 809 -56.62 17.18 -22.65
CA GLU A 809 -56.32 16.80 -24.03
C GLU A 809 -56.64 17.95 -24.99
N VAL A 810 -55.59 18.53 -25.60
CA VAL A 810 -55.76 18.93 -26.99
C VAL A 810 -55.90 17.61 -27.73
N GLN A 811 -57.14 17.15 -27.91
CA GLN A 811 -57.44 16.09 -28.86
C GLN A 811 -56.82 16.47 -30.21
N GLY A 812 -55.73 15.80 -30.56
CA GLY A 812 -55.06 16.03 -31.82
C GLY A 812 -53.65 15.44 -31.93
N GLY A 813 -53.48 14.13 -31.72
CA GLY A 813 -52.32 13.43 -32.28
C GLY A 813 -51.77 12.25 -31.47
N SER A 814 -52.35 11.07 -31.70
CA SER A 814 -51.78 9.72 -31.48
C SER A 814 -51.02 9.44 -30.17
N ASP A 815 -51.75 8.82 -29.23
CA ASP A 815 -51.19 7.87 -28.26
C ASP A 815 -50.28 6.84 -28.95
N ILE A 816 -49.02 6.80 -28.54
CA ILE A 816 -48.26 5.55 -28.49
C ILE A 816 -48.06 5.28 -27.01
N ALA A 817 -48.87 4.35 -26.48
CA ALA A 817 -48.64 3.79 -25.17
C ALA A 817 -47.25 3.13 -25.15
N LEU A 818 -46.30 3.70 -24.41
CA LEU A 818 -45.12 2.98 -23.97
C LEU A 818 -45.56 2.02 -22.87
N GLN A 819 -45.83 0.79 -23.29
CA GLN A 819 -45.99 -0.34 -22.41
C GLN A 819 -44.64 -0.56 -21.71
N GLU A 820 -44.67 -0.71 -20.37
CA GLU A 820 -43.54 -1.08 -19.51
C GLU A 820 -42.62 -2.09 -20.21
N ALA A 821 -41.49 -1.61 -20.72
CA ALA A 821 -40.35 -2.45 -21.03
C ALA A 821 -39.52 -2.50 -19.75
N GLN A 822 -39.77 -3.50 -18.91
CA GLN A 822 -38.73 -3.97 -18.01
C GLN A 822 -37.54 -4.36 -18.88
N PHE A 823 -36.50 -3.53 -18.93
CA PHE A 823 -35.23 -3.90 -19.51
C PHE A 823 -34.59 -4.92 -18.57
N ASP A 824 -34.78 -6.20 -18.90
CA ASP A 824 -34.06 -7.31 -18.29
C ASP A 824 -32.61 -7.30 -18.79
N PHE A 825 -31.73 -6.60 -18.08
CA PHE A 825 -30.30 -6.51 -18.37
C PHE A 825 -29.55 -7.85 -18.18
N SER A 826 -30.21 -8.91 -17.68
CA SER A 826 -29.60 -10.24 -17.50
C SER A 826 -29.35 -11.02 -18.80
N LYS A 827 -29.70 -10.46 -19.97
CA LYS A 827 -29.58 -11.14 -21.28
C LYS A 827 -28.55 -10.57 -22.24
N LEU A 828 -27.73 -9.60 -21.84
CA LEU A 828 -26.57 -9.20 -22.65
C LEU A 828 -25.40 -10.16 -22.38
N GLY A 829 -25.52 -11.37 -22.91
CA GLY A 829 -24.46 -12.36 -22.98
C GLY A 829 -24.29 -12.84 -24.42
N SER A 830 -23.08 -12.66 -24.95
CA SER A 830 -22.51 -13.23 -26.18
C SER A 830 -22.93 -12.64 -27.54
N THR A 831 -22.00 -11.87 -28.11
CA THR A 831 -21.57 -11.80 -29.54
C THR A 831 -22.54 -12.24 -30.64
N GLU A 832 -22.88 -11.31 -31.55
CA GLU A 832 -22.59 -11.42 -32.98
C GLU A 832 -22.96 -10.12 -33.72
N TYR A 833 -22.00 -9.55 -34.45
CA TYR A 833 -22.24 -8.51 -35.46
C TYR A 833 -23.01 -9.11 -36.64
N SER A 834 -24.16 -8.55 -36.99
CA SER A 834 -24.71 -8.65 -38.35
C SER A 834 -25.34 -7.34 -38.77
N ASN A 835 -24.81 -6.79 -39.86
CA ASN A 835 -25.41 -5.74 -40.66
C ASN A 835 -26.78 -6.15 -41.21
N ASP A 836 -27.55 -5.13 -41.60
CA ASP A 836 -28.84 -5.12 -42.30
C ASP A 836 -30.12 -5.40 -41.50
N VAL A 837 -30.84 -4.33 -41.10
CA VAL A 837 -32.28 -4.17 -41.38
C VAL A 837 -32.66 -2.66 -41.53
N VAL A 838 -32.93 -2.29 -42.78
CA VAL A 838 -33.96 -1.36 -43.32
C VAL A 838 -34.43 -0.16 -42.46
N VAL A 839 -34.02 1.04 -42.89
CA VAL A 839 -34.65 2.33 -42.57
C VAL A 839 -35.93 2.50 -43.42
N GLU A 840 -37.09 2.67 -42.79
CA GLU A 840 -38.26 3.27 -43.44
C GLU A 840 -38.59 4.64 -42.82
N HIS A 841 -38.85 5.59 -43.72
CA HIS A 841 -39.09 7.02 -43.54
C HIS A 841 -40.27 7.37 -42.62
N ALA A 842 -40.13 8.48 -41.88
CA ALA A 842 -41.16 9.51 -41.80
C ALA A 842 -40.51 10.90 -41.80
N ALA A 843 -40.81 11.69 -42.84
CA ALA A 843 -40.31 13.03 -43.06
C ALA A 843 -41.17 14.07 -42.34
N THR A 844 -40.54 15.02 -41.64
CA THR A 844 -41.22 16.20 -41.09
C THR A 844 -40.77 17.46 -41.85
N VAL A 845 -41.72 18.04 -42.56
CA VAL A 845 -41.64 19.35 -43.22
C VAL A 845 -41.80 20.43 -42.15
N PHE A 846 -40.85 21.37 -42.03
CA PHE A 846 -41.09 22.64 -41.34
C PHE A 846 -40.83 23.81 -42.28
N ALA A 847 -41.88 24.61 -42.47
CA ALA A 847 -41.93 25.75 -43.36
C ALA A 847 -41.29 26.98 -42.69
N MET A 848 -40.44 27.67 -43.46
CA MET A 848 -39.93 29.00 -43.19
C MET A 848 -41.06 30.03 -43.02
N THR A 849 -40.95 30.89 -42.01
CA THR A 849 -41.56 32.22 -42.06
C THR A 849 -40.45 33.26 -41.86
N GLN A 850 -40.28 34.13 -42.86
CA GLN A 850 -39.35 35.26 -42.87
C GLN A 850 -39.74 36.30 -41.82
N THR A 851 -38.75 36.94 -41.18
CA THR A 851 -38.80 38.39 -40.93
C THR A 851 -37.40 38.97 -41.08
N ILE A 852 -37.33 40.03 -41.87
CA ILE A 852 -36.16 40.84 -42.23
C ILE A 852 -35.95 41.88 -41.13
N GLU A 853 -34.72 42.06 -40.63
CA GLU A 853 -34.21 43.40 -40.33
C GLU A 853 -32.66 43.48 -40.36
N GLN A 854 -32.19 44.66 -40.78
CA GLN A 854 -30.83 45.02 -41.15
C GLN A 854 -29.89 45.13 -39.95
N THR A 855 -28.61 44.81 -40.14
CA THR A 855 -27.51 45.80 -39.96
C THR A 855 -26.21 45.32 -40.60
N ALA A 856 -25.51 46.28 -41.22
CA ALA A 856 -24.28 46.11 -41.97
C ALA A 856 -23.07 46.54 -41.14
N VAL A 857 -21.95 45.80 -41.21
CA VAL A 857 -20.57 46.33 -41.10
C VAL A 857 -19.64 45.50 -42.01
N GLN A 858 -18.71 46.19 -42.66
CA GLN A 858 -17.85 45.76 -43.77
C GLN A 858 -16.56 45.01 -43.37
N ALA A 859 -16.26 43.94 -44.13
CA ALA A 859 -15.02 43.60 -44.86
C ALA A 859 -13.69 43.26 -44.11
N PRO A 860 -12.66 42.64 -44.75
CA PRO A 860 -12.55 42.09 -46.13
C PRO A 860 -11.92 40.67 -46.30
N ASP A 861 -12.21 40.09 -47.47
CA ASP A 861 -11.38 39.27 -48.38
C ASP A 861 -10.51 38.08 -47.89
N PHE A 862 -10.86 36.86 -48.32
CA PHE A 862 -9.92 36.01 -49.07
C PHE A 862 -10.64 35.06 -50.05
N ILE A 863 -10.01 34.87 -51.22
CA ILE A 863 -10.54 34.21 -52.43
C ILE A 863 -10.28 32.70 -52.40
N VAL A 864 -11.25 31.99 -52.97
CA VAL A 864 -11.36 30.55 -53.28
C VAL A 864 -10.20 29.97 -54.08
N GLU A 865 -9.76 28.75 -53.74
CA GLU A 865 -9.30 27.78 -54.74
C GLU A 865 -9.78 26.37 -54.39
N THR A 866 -10.72 25.86 -55.19
CA THR A 866 -11.20 24.47 -55.20
C THR A 866 -10.27 23.63 -56.08
N GLN A 867 -9.76 22.50 -55.57
CA GLN A 867 -9.36 21.37 -56.41
C GLN A 867 -9.95 20.06 -55.87
N HIS A 868 -10.89 19.51 -56.65
CA HIS A 868 -11.24 18.10 -56.66
C HIS A 868 -10.16 17.32 -57.41
N THR A 869 -9.67 16.22 -56.83
CA THR A 869 -9.09 15.11 -57.61
C THR A 869 -9.38 13.78 -56.92
N TYR A 870 -10.12 12.93 -57.64
CA TYR A 870 -10.29 11.50 -57.41
C TYR A 870 -8.97 10.76 -57.69
N PHE A 871 -8.62 9.75 -56.89
CA PHE A 871 -7.91 8.56 -57.35
C PHE A 871 -8.33 7.32 -56.54
N ASP A 872 -8.80 6.31 -57.29
CA ASP A 872 -8.99 4.91 -56.89
C ASP A 872 -7.69 4.26 -56.41
N TYR A 873 -7.80 3.34 -55.44
CA TYR A 873 -6.89 2.19 -55.34
C TYR A 873 -7.64 0.91 -54.96
N ASP A 874 -7.51 -0.07 -55.85
CA ASP A 874 -7.83 -1.50 -55.73
C ASP A 874 -7.20 -2.13 -54.48
N VAL A 875 -7.95 -2.99 -53.78
CA VAL A 875 -7.39 -3.98 -52.84
C VAL A 875 -7.60 -5.38 -53.42
N GLN A 876 -6.49 -6.01 -53.80
CA GLN A 876 -6.40 -7.42 -54.17
C GLN A 876 -6.47 -8.30 -52.92
N LEU A 877 -7.40 -9.26 -52.92
CA LEU A 877 -7.40 -10.42 -52.03
C LEU A 877 -6.39 -11.46 -52.53
N HIS A 878 -5.51 -11.93 -51.65
CA HIS A 878 -4.77 -13.18 -51.85
C HIS A 878 -5.01 -14.11 -50.66
N HIS A 879 -5.38 -15.34 -51.00
CA HIS A 879 -5.69 -16.48 -50.14
C HIS A 879 -4.46 -17.42 -50.07
N ASP A 880 -4.42 -18.24 -49.02
CA ASP A 880 -3.51 -19.39 -48.72
C ASP A 880 -2.15 -18.98 -48.09
N ASP A 881 -1.64 -19.55 -46.98
CA ASP A 881 -1.57 -20.96 -46.56
C ASP A 881 -1.32 -21.16 -45.03
N PHE A 882 -1.57 -22.41 -44.59
CA PHE A 882 -1.40 -23.07 -43.28
C PHE A 882 -0.06 -22.91 -42.52
N PHE A 883 -0.08 -22.96 -41.16
CA PHE A 883 0.42 -24.10 -40.33
C PHE A 883 0.07 -23.97 -38.83
N LEU A 884 -0.15 -25.14 -38.21
CA LEU A 884 -0.56 -25.46 -36.83
C LEU A 884 0.37 -24.98 -35.70
N VAL A 885 -0.23 -24.81 -34.52
CA VAL A 885 0.35 -25.24 -33.21
C VAL A 885 -0.25 -26.59 -32.84
#